data_AF-A0A1I2P5G5-F1
#
_entry.id   AF-A0A1I2P5G5-F1
#
_cell.length_a   1.000
_cell.length_b   1.000
_cell.length_c   1.000
_cell.angle_alpha   90.00
_cell.angle_beta   90.00
_cell.angle_gamma   90.00
#
_symmetry.space_group_name_H-M   'P 1'
#
loop_
_entity.id
_entity.type
_entity.pdbx_description
1 polymer ?
#
loop_
_entity_poly.entity_id
_entity_poly.type
_entity_poly.pdbx_seq_one_letter_code
_entity_poly.pdbx_strand_id
1 'polypeptide(L)'
;MTNQHRLHLFAFDVTHPPVPDQPVYGLRFSPSWREMIWPGRSEGCHVKTPGLASLREELMQLYPGLLYTRFDESALAGKTPALVAEQPIPADVLAWHFTRHFKRIGKSASFDASDVEWSRIDWAKVDHQQDAIFSWLPAYVSRRFAESAKPFRVMEYKRKTKQQVFEGELRFYPVFLNGKYGCMTEPYKGYSYAVYFSVETRANQPGRKFLYIHPRIHRFVSVSVKRGLSPKRNGTVLIRLPHRQGKTPFVPVTITKSSKQGVAAEWKEDWIPEYLNYFLPEPLELESLLSEPSRYQNVEGEICALLLYNPVFYSSYYNEKVAKGGMGLSERKQLFDLFQEVFPELEPLQPLKEVKTKRIVKKKFPMTVTDSEESRLRINCHTTDPVFQNLVEQIEGLTDYFSRQDNCVYKLRASGPEMVVELRHCPDSGVVQDVDINHPHRTLRRMKTMITKWGKAHGALVMIEPKKTWSENPKADPKHALRVAFAECGQITQFLHDDNEENFEHRVKNAFFDLLSDFGVYTHHLIEGVDRERVWLFVTAFRPHELNEGRVLYARYDGDRYLIRMEGDDGSWRALPEFITDAGGLKQGLERDGLTREKQPEIERTILQILQETERPLTVVFDRIPLTKLYYPVQDKHLINGDWILTRPELDYQRNRLRILRITTGDQVPDYYNDEYGKAYSYRSGLFLSEDGVYYSLGQKPKTYRGAVLLTKATDPSELLLQPNLVEILPVGHWDPGEVEEAVRQLHMLRKANLTYDHHTIYPAPLHRLNAAKKYLEAFLTVQRSVKNDRVRI
;
A
#
# COMPACT_ATOMS: atom_id res chain seq x y z
N MET A 1 -29.27 26.00 12.21
CA MET A 1 -28.08 25.20 12.58
C MET A 1 -27.85 24.17 11.48
N THR A 2 -26.76 24.28 10.74
CA THR A 2 -26.50 23.48 9.53
C THR A 2 -26.06 22.05 9.90
N ASN A 3 -26.63 21.03 9.24
CA ASN A 3 -26.16 19.65 9.24
C ASN A 3 -24.69 19.58 8.78
N GLN A 4 -23.73 19.83 9.68
CA GLN A 4 -22.31 19.77 9.37
C GLN A 4 -21.84 18.33 9.46
N HIS A 5 -21.45 17.75 8.33
CA HIS A 5 -20.65 16.53 8.28
C HIS A 5 -19.20 16.94 8.50
N ARG A 6 -18.55 16.38 9.53
CA ARG A 6 -17.17 16.72 9.89
C ARG A 6 -16.27 15.50 9.72
N LEU A 7 -15.06 15.75 9.25
CA LEU A 7 -14.02 14.74 9.12
C LEU A 7 -12.89 15.08 10.10
N HIS A 8 -12.58 14.14 10.98
CA HIS A 8 -11.55 14.29 12.01
C HIS A 8 -10.37 13.39 11.65
N LEU A 9 -9.21 14.00 11.42
CA LEU A 9 -7.98 13.27 11.14
C LEU A 9 -7.35 12.82 12.46
N PHE A 10 -6.78 11.62 12.46
CA PHE A 10 -5.98 11.10 13.56
C PHE A 10 -4.55 11.65 13.50
N ALA A 11 -4.46 12.97 13.71
CA ALA A 11 -3.22 13.72 13.62
C ALA A 11 -3.17 14.83 14.68
N PHE A 12 -1.98 15.06 15.20
CA PHE A 12 -1.66 16.09 16.19
C PHE A 12 -0.55 16.99 15.67
N ASP A 13 -0.60 18.30 15.97
CA ASP A 13 0.54 19.18 15.71
C ASP A 13 1.63 18.91 16.76
N VAL A 14 2.82 18.56 16.29
CA VAL A 14 4.00 18.28 17.12
C VAL A 14 5.20 19.09 16.63
N THR A 15 4.94 20.26 16.06
CA THR A 15 5.97 21.25 15.72
C THR A 15 6.78 21.62 16.97
N HIS A 16 6.09 21.72 18.11
CA HIS A 16 6.66 21.84 19.44
C HIS A 16 6.23 20.64 20.28
N PRO A 17 6.91 19.47 20.15
CA PRO A 17 6.48 18.25 20.81
C PRO A 17 6.66 18.36 22.34
N PRO A 18 5.88 17.63 23.13
CA PRO A 18 6.11 17.50 24.55
C PRO A 18 7.48 16.85 24.76
N VAL A 19 8.36 17.59 25.44
CA VAL A 19 9.68 17.11 25.84
C VAL A 19 9.49 16.25 27.09
N PRO A 20 10.06 15.03 27.16
CA PRO A 20 10.03 14.24 28.39
C PRO A 20 10.64 15.02 29.56
N ASP A 21 9.91 15.15 30.67
CA ASP A 21 10.40 15.80 31.90
C ASP A 21 11.52 15.02 32.57
N GLN A 22 11.55 13.70 32.32
CA GLN A 22 12.57 12.82 32.87
C GLN A 22 13.86 12.94 32.05
N PRO A 23 15.02 12.97 32.73
CA PRO A 23 16.30 12.88 32.05
C PRO A 23 16.37 11.59 31.23
N VAL A 24 17.14 11.63 30.15
CA VAL A 24 17.45 10.43 29.38
C VAL A 24 18.91 10.06 29.55
N TYR A 25 19.26 8.90 29.06
CA TYR A 25 20.63 8.39 29.09
C TYR A 25 21.16 8.38 27.67
N GLY A 26 22.34 8.97 27.47
CA GLY A 26 23.04 8.96 26.21
C GLY A 26 24.37 8.24 26.32
N LEU A 27 24.61 7.35 25.37
CA LEU A 27 25.88 6.64 25.21
C LEU A 27 26.68 7.27 24.09
N ARG A 28 27.93 7.62 24.39
CA ARG A 28 28.93 8.04 23.40
C ARG A 28 29.90 6.89 23.19
N PHE A 29 30.31 6.65 21.95
CA PHE A 29 31.30 5.62 21.69
C PHE A 29 32.66 6.04 22.28
N SER A 30 33.24 5.17 23.10
CA SER A 30 34.59 5.31 23.64
C SER A 30 35.63 5.32 22.50
N PRO A 31 36.86 5.81 22.74
CA PRO A 31 37.95 5.72 21.75
C PRO A 31 38.15 4.31 21.17
N SER A 32 38.12 3.29 22.01
CA SER A 32 38.29 1.87 21.61
C SER A 32 37.14 1.39 20.71
N TRP A 33 35.89 1.69 21.07
CA TRP A 33 34.73 1.34 20.24
C TRP A 33 34.75 2.11 18.91
N ARG A 34 35.16 3.38 18.93
CA ARG A 34 35.29 4.21 17.72
C ARG A 34 36.31 3.63 16.76
N GLU A 35 37.47 3.20 17.24
CA GLU A 35 38.50 2.58 16.41
C GLU A 35 37.99 1.28 15.75
N MET A 36 37.21 0.47 16.47
CA MET A 36 36.62 -0.75 15.91
C MET A 36 35.51 -0.49 14.88
N ILE A 37 34.63 0.47 15.19
CA ILE A 37 33.48 0.80 14.34
C ILE A 37 33.94 1.56 13.09
N TRP A 38 34.93 2.43 13.26
CA TRP A 38 35.37 3.45 12.31
C TRP A 38 36.91 3.62 12.30
N PRO A 39 37.67 2.59 11.88
CA PRO A 39 39.13 2.63 11.91
C PRO A 39 39.70 3.61 10.88
N GLY A 40 40.65 4.46 11.31
CA GLY A 40 41.58 5.20 10.43
C GLY A 40 40.97 6.30 9.55
N ARG A 41 39.83 6.89 9.90
CA ARG A 41 39.20 7.98 9.13
C ARG A 41 39.16 9.30 9.91
N SER A 42 39.56 10.39 9.26
CA SER A 42 39.47 11.77 9.76
C SER A 42 38.11 12.41 9.46
N GLU A 43 37.80 13.50 10.17
CA GLU A 43 36.64 14.36 9.90
C GLU A 43 36.59 14.79 8.42
N GLY A 44 35.40 14.83 7.83
CA GLY A 44 35.15 15.16 6.42
C GLY A 44 34.96 13.94 5.48
N CYS A 45 35.13 12.71 5.98
CA CYS A 45 34.85 11.50 5.21
C CYS A 45 33.37 11.13 5.30
N HIS A 46 32.56 11.46 4.30
CA HIS A 46 31.19 10.93 4.19
C HIS A 46 31.23 9.40 4.05
N VAL A 47 30.75 8.67 5.06
CA VAL A 47 30.55 7.22 4.94
C VAL A 47 29.14 6.92 5.38
N LYS A 48 28.42 6.27 4.47
CA LYS A 48 27.30 5.43 4.87
C LYS A 48 27.92 4.23 5.57
N THR A 49 27.56 3.95 6.82
CA THR A 49 27.89 2.69 7.51
C THR A 49 26.70 1.73 7.36
N PRO A 50 26.43 1.17 6.15
CA PRO A 50 25.32 0.23 5.96
C PRO A 50 25.45 -0.99 6.88
N GLY A 51 26.67 -1.27 7.35
CA GLY A 51 26.93 -2.27 8.38
C GLY A 51 26.13 -2.05 9.67
N LEU A 52 25.83 -0.83 10.11
CA LEU A 52 25.16 -0.58 11.41
C LEU A 52 23.63 -0.47 11.33
N ALA A 53 23.05 -0.38 10.13
CA ALA A 53 21.61 -0.21 9.96
C ALA A 53 20.80 -1.38 10.54
N SER A 54 21.28 -2.62 10.35
CA SER A 54 20.65 -3.81 10.90
C SER A 54 20.82 -3.94 12.42
N LEU A 55 21.95 -3.49 12.97
CA LEU A 55 22.13 -3.40 14.43
C LEU A 55 21.17 -2.37 15.04
N ARG A 56 20.96 -1.23 14.38
CA ARG A 56 19.94 -0.26 14.79
C ARG A 56 18.55 -0.90 14.89
N GLU A 57 18.12 -1.58 13.83
CA GLU A 57 16.79 -2.22 13.82
C GLU A 57 16.68 -3.29 14.91
N GLU A 58 17.74 -4.09 15.12
CA GLU A 58 17.84 -5.09 16.18
C GLU A 58 17.65 -4.48 17.57
N LEU A 59 18.42 -3.44 17.91
CA LEU A 59 18.33 -2.79 19.21
C LEU A 59 16.97 -2.12 19.42
N MET A 60 16.40 -1.49 18.40
CA MET A 60 15.07 -0.86 18.49
C MET A 60 13.94 -1.88 18.69
N GLN A 61 14.09 -3.11 18.19
CA GLN A 61 13.12 -4.20 18.39
C GLN A 61 13.16 -4.76 19.81
N LEU A 62 14.35 -4.94 20.37
CA LEU A 62 14.55 -5.55 21.68
C LEU A 62 14.34 -4.56 22.83
N TYR A 63 14.65 -3.28 22.61
CA TYR A 63 14.63 -2.25 23.64
C TYR A 63 13.72 -1.08 23.23
N PRO A 64 12.40 -1.16 23.49
CA PRO A 64 11.45 -0.07 23.20
C PRO A 64 11.77 1.24 23.92
N GLY A 65 12.52 1.16 25.02
CA GLY A 65 13.05 2.32 25.73
C GLY A 65 14.19 3.03 25.01
N LEU A 66 14.72 2.46 23.93
CA LEU A 66 15.67 3.10 23.04
C LEU A 66 14.91 4.05 22.12
N LEU A 67 15.02 5.34 22.43
CA LEU A 67 14.25 6.40 21.77
C LEU A 67 14.84 6.71 20.40
N TYR A 68 16.16 6.81 20.27
CA TYR A 68 16.78 6.93 18.97
C TYR A 68 18.21 6.37 18.94
N THR A 69 18.66 6.03 17.74
CA THR A 69 20.03 5.64 17.43
C THR A 69 20.58 6.51 16.29
N ARG A 70 21.83 6.94 16.40
CA ARG A 70 22.50 7.76 15.40
C ARG A 70 23.92 7.24 15.17
N PHE A 71 24.20 6.93 13.92
CA PHE A 71 25.51 6.42 13.47
C PHE A 71 26.05 7.27 12.31
N ASP A 72 25.88 8.58 12.41
CA ASP A 72 26.50 9.52 11.49
C ASP A 72 27.88 9.94 12.01
N GLU A 73 28.55 10.81 11.25
CA GLU A 73 29.92 11.22 11.54
C GLU A 73 30.07 11.83 12.94
N SER A 74 29.13 12.66 13.40
CA SER A 74 29.19 13.27 14.73
C SER A 74 29.11 12.23 15.85
N ALA A 75 28.19 11.27 15.74
CA ALA A 75 28.05 10.20 16.72
C ALA A 75 29.26 9.24 16.69
N LEU A 76 29.75 8.89 15.50
CA LEU A 76 30.91 8.03 15.31
C LEU A 76 32.23 8.69 15.77
N ALA A 77 32.32 10.02 15.68
CA ALA A 77 33.42 10.79 16.26
C ALA A 77 33.29 10.96 17.79
N GLY A 78 32.20 10.49 18.42
CA GLY A 78 31.95 10.65 19.86
C GLY A 78 31.52 12.06 20.27
N LYS A 79 31.29 12.96 19.30
CA LYS A 79 30.86 14.35 19.53
C LYS A 79 29.41 14.45 20.00
N THR A 80 28.59 13.47 19.68
CA THR A 80 27.19 13.36 20.12
C THR A 80 26.87 11.94 20.60
N PRO A 81 25.82 11.74 21.42
CA PRO A 81 25.37 10.42 21.81
C PRO A 81 24.91 9.60 20.59
N ALA A 82 25.42 8.38 20.48
CA ALA A 82 25.06 7.42 19.43
C ALA A 82 23.76 6.67 19.76
N LEU A 83 23.50 6.42 21.04
CA LEU A 83 22.26 5.82 21.53
C LEU A 83 21.67 6.73 22.59
N VAL A 84 20.36 6.93 22.54
CA VAL A 84 19.61 7.64 23.58
C VAL A 84 18.41 6.81 23.99
N ALA A 85 18.31 6.56 25.29
CA ALA A 85 17.30 5.70 25.87
C ALA A 85 16.75 6.29 27.17
N GLU A 86 15.53 5.92 27.53
CA GLU A 86 14.94 6.29 28.83
C GLU A 86 15.64 5.60 30.00
N GLN A 87 16.24 4.42 29.76
CA GLN A 87 17.03 3.68 30.72
C GLN A 87 18.26 3.09 30.03
N PRO A 88 19.42 3.04 30.69
CA PRO A 88 20.61 2.40 30.15
C PRO A 88 20.37 0.94 29.78
N ILE A 89 20.87 0.53 28.62
CA ILE A 89 21.01 -0.90 28.32
C ILE A 89 22.26 -1.39 29.06
N PRO A 90 22.20 -2.54 29.78
CA PRO A 90 23.37 -3.09 30.46
C PRO A 90 24.59 -3.19 29.53
N ALA A 91 25.75 -2.78 30.05
CA ALA A 91 26.98 -2.61 29.27
C ALA A 91 27.44 -3.90 28.60
N ASP A 92 27.39 -5.01 29.34
CA ASP A 92 27.69 -6.37 28.88
C ASP A 92 26.77 -6.83 27.76
N VAL A 93 25.46 -6.57 27.91
CA VAL A 93 24.45 -6.89 26.90
C VAL A 93 24.70 -6.08 25.63
N LEU A 94 25.00 -4.79 25.76
CA LEU A 94 25.28 -3.93 24.61
C LEU A 94 26.57 -4.33 23.90
N ALA A 95 27.65 -4.57 24.64
CA ALA A 95 28.93 -5.06 24.11
C ALA A 95 28.75 -6.39 23.37
N TRP A 96 27.91 -7.29 23.90
CA TRP A 96 27.54 -8.54 23.24
C TRP A 96 26.84 -8.31 21.89
N HIS A 97 25.83 -7.42 21.83
CA HIS A 97 25.14 -7.10 20.58
C HIS A 97 26.11 -6.56 19.51
N PHE A 98 26.98 -5.61 19.88
CA PHE A 98 27.97 -5.05 18.96
C PHE A 98 28.99 -6.09 18.50
N THR A 99 29.53 -6.89 19.42
CA THR A 99 30.50 -7.96 19.11
C THR A 99 29.88 -9.00 18.17
N ARG A 100 28.67 -9.47 18.48
CA ARG A 100 27.97 -10.46 17.65
C ARG A 100 27.69 -9.91 16.26
N HIS A 101 27.19 -8.69 16.19
CA HIS A 101 26.88 -8.04 14.93
C HIS A 101 28.12 -7.84 14.05
N PHE A 102 29.25 -7.43 14.64
CA PHE A 102 30.51 -7.28 13.90
C PHE A 102 31.07 -8.61 13.40
N LYS A 103 31.02 -9.67 14.24
CA LYS A 103 31.35 -11.04 13.80
C LYS A 103 30.49 -11.47 12.61
N ARG A 104 29.19 -11.19 12.64
CA ARG A 104 28.24 -11.52 11.55
C ARG A 104 28.58 -10.84 10.23
N ILE A 105 29.05 -9.59 10.26
CA ILE A 105 29.47 -8.87 9.06
C ILE A 105 30.94 -9.15 8.66
N GLY A 106 31.54 -10.20 9.22
CA GLY A 106 32.90 -10.64 8.88
C GLY A 106 34.01 -9.80 9.50
N LYS A 107 33.70 -8.97 10.51
CA LYS A 107 34.70 -8.16 11.24
C LYS A 107 35.11 -8.85 12.53
N SER A 108 36.41 -9.01 12.73
CA SER A 108 36.97 -9.42 14.01
C SER A 108 37.02 -8.20 14.96
N ALA A 109 35.91 -7.94 15.64
CA ALA A 109 35.83 -6.94 16.69
C ALA A 109 35.27 -7.58 17.96
N SER A 110 35.86 -7.23 19.11
CA SER A 110 35.38 -7.61 20.44
C SER A 110 35.24 -6.34 21.24
N PHE A 111 34.01 -5.97 21.54
CA PHE A 111 33.71 -4.74 22.25
C PHE A 111 33.76 -5.00 23.75
N ASP A 112 34.52 -4.19 24.49
CA ASP A 112 34.60 -4.30 25.95
C ASP A 112 33.42 -3.57 26.60
N ALA A 113 32.81 -4.22 27.58
CA ALA A 113 31.73 -3.66 28.38
C ALA A 113 32.23 -2.56 29.33
N SER A 114 33.49 -2.60 29.78
CA SER A 114 34.04 -1.56 30.66
C SER A 114 34.12 -0.19 29.99
N ASP A 115 34.14 -0.17 28.66
CA ASP A 115 34.21 1.04 27.85
C ASP A 115 32.83 1.67 27.58
N VAL A 116 31.76 1.03 28.05
CA VAL A 116 30.38 1.50 27.89
C VAL A 116 30.01 2.41 29.06
N GLU A 117 29.97 3.71 28.79
CA GLU A 117 29.50 4.70 29.76
C GLU A 117 28.22 5.37 29.27
N TRP A 118 27.16 5.25 30.07
CA TRP A 118 25.92 6.00 29.88
C TRP A 118 25.97 7.28 30.71
N SER A 119 25.85 8.41 30.04
CA SER A 119 25.73 9.71 30.69
C SER A 119 24.27 10.10 30.83
N ARG A 120 23.89 10.67 31.97
CA ARG A 120 22.56 11.28 32.15
C ARG A 120 22.54 12.62 31.41
N ILE A 121 21.59 12.78 30.51
CA ILE A 121 21.45 13.96 29.65
C ILE A 121 20.07 14.57 29.91
N ASP A 122 20.06 15.87 30.19
CA ASP A 122 18.83 16.65 30.16
C ASP A 122 18.29 16.66 28.73
N TRP A 123 17.04 16.24 28.55
CA TRP A 123 16.44 16.13 27.22
C TRP A 123 16.62 17.42 26.44
N ALA A 124 16.41 18.59 27.06
CA ALA A 124 16.54 19.91 26.45
C ALA A 124 17.92 20.19 25.83
N LYS A 125 18.97 19.47 26.27
CA LYS A 125 20.36 19.64 25.80
C LYS A 125 20.75 18.64 24.71
N VAL A 126 19.82 17.81 24.24
CA VAL A 126 20.06 16.91 23.11
C VAL A 126 20.05 17.74 21.82
N ASP A 127 21.23 18.09 21.32
CA ASP A 127 21.58 19.04 20.24
C ASP A 127 20.84 18.85 18.88
N HIS A 128 19.98 17.83 18.75
CA HIS A 128 19.39 17.40 17.47
C HIS A 128 17.91 17.03 17.52
N GLN A 129 17.20 17.50 18.56
CA GLN A 129 15.78 17.21 18.75
C GLN A 129 14.92 17.49 17.50
N GLN A 130 15.21 18.55 16.74
CA GLN A 130 14.37 18.98 15.62
C GLN A 130 14.39 17.99 14.45
N ASP A 131 15.53 17.44 14.06
CA ASP A 131 15.63 16.46 12.97
C ASP A 131 15.41 15.02 13.45
N ALA A 132 15.68 14.74 14.73
CA ALA A 132 15.51 13.40 15.31
C ALA A 132 14.05 13.08 15.71
N ILE A 133 13.15 14.06 15.71
CA ILE A 133 11.73 13.90 16.09
C ILE A 133 11.01 12.78 15.34
N PHE A 134 11.38 12.53 14.08
CA PHE A 134 10.84 11.43 13.27
C PHE A 134 11.14 10.04 13.84
N SER A 135 12.19 9.92 14.66
CA SER A 135 12.59 8.66 15.29
C SER A 135 12.17 8.60 16.75
N TRP A 136 12.50 9.63 17.55
CA TRP A 136 12.33 9.56 18.99
C TRP A 136 10.88 9.71 19.44
N LEU A 137 10.09 10.57 18.79
CA LEU A 137 8.74 10.86 19.25
C LEU A 137 7.83 9.63 19.09
N PRO A 138 7.80 8.92 17.93
CA PRO A 138 7.07 7.67 17.80
C PRO A 138 7.48 6.61 18.84
N ALA A 139 8.77 6.51 19.16
CA ALA A 139 9.27 5.59 20.17
C ALA A 139 8.73 5.94 21.56
N TYR A 140 8.91 7.19 21.97
CA TYR A 140 8.45 7.72 23.26
C TYR A 140 6.95 7.55 23.43
N VAL A 141 6.14 8.01 22.46
CA VAL A 141 4.68 7.94 22.57
C VAL A 141 4.19 6.50 22.60
N SER A 142 4.82 5.58 21.86
CA SER A 142 4.45 4.17 21.89
C SER A 142 4.67 3.54 23.27
N ARG A 143 5.79 3.85 23.92
CA ARG A 143 6.07 3.31 25.24
C ARG A 143 5.14 3.90 26.29
N ARG A 144 5.01 5.23 26.32
CA ARG A 144 4.14 5.93 27.28
C ARG A 144 2.68 5.57 27.09
N PHE A 145 2.21 5.40 25.86
CA PHE A 145 0.87 4.89 25.59
C PHE A 145 0.69 3.49 26.16
N ALA A 146 1.62 2.56 25.92
CA ALA A 146 1.51 1.22 26.47
C ALA A 146 1.51 1.19 28.01
N GLU A 147 2.30 2.05 28.66
CA GLU A 147 2.40 2.11 30.13
C GLU A 147 1.19 2.79 30.78
N SER A 148 0.72 3.92 30.23
CA SER A 148 -0.25 4.80 30.86
C SER A 148 -1.69 4.64 30.35
N ALA A 149 -1.90 4.08 29.15
CA ALA A 149 -3.24 3.94 28.61
C ALA A 149 -4.08 2.99 29.46
N LYS A 150 -5.33 3.38 29.70
CA LYS A 150 -6.36 2.47 30.22
C LYS A 150 -6.51 1.27 29.27
N PRO A 151 -6.94 0.11 29.79
CA PRO A 151 -7.23 -1.04 28.94
C PRO A 151 -8.21 -0.70 27.81
N PHE A 152 -7.97 -1.27 26.63
CA PHE A 152 -8.88 -1.15 25.51
C PHE A 152 -10.17 -1.90 25.81
N ARG A 153 -11.32 -1.21 25.82
CA ARG A 153 -12.62 -1.84 26.09
C ARG A 153 -13.17 -2.46 24.82
N VAL A 154 -13.22 -3.78 24.78
CA VAL A 154 -13.80 -4.54 23.68
C VAL A 154 -15.33 -4.43 23.74
N MET A 155 -15.91 -3.94 22.66
CA MET A 155 -17.36 -3.75 22.53
C MET A 155 -17.89 -4.68 21.43
N GLU A 156 -18.91 -5.46 21.74
CA GLU A 156 -19.59 -6.35 20.80
C GLU A 156 -20.89 -5.71 20.30
N TYR A 157 -21.11 -5.64 18.98
CA TYR A 157 -22.34 -5.10 18.42
C TYR A 157 -23.45 -6.15 18.33
N LYS A 158 -24.51 -5.98 19.12
CA LYS A 158 -25.68 -6.85 19.08
C LYS A 158 -26.64 -6.39 17.98
N ARG A 159 -26.65 -7.12 16.85
CA ARG A 159 -27.46 -6.81 15.66
C ARG A 159 -28.97 -6.66 15.96
N LYS A 160 -29.51 -7.43 16.91
CA LYS A 160 -30.94 -7.38 17.32
C LYS A 160 -31.32 -6.07 18.01
N THR A 161 -30.52 -5.62 18.97
CA THR A 161 -30.80 -4.40 19.75
C THR A 161 -30.19 -3.15 19.11
N LYS A 162 -29.32 -3.33 18.11
CA LYS A 162 -28.54 -2.27 17.45
C LYS A 162 -27.66 -1.48 18.42
N GLN A 163 -27.21 -2.13 19.50
CA GLN A 163 -26.37 -1.53 20.53
C GLN A 163 -25.04 -2.27 20.66
N GLN A 164 -24.04 -1.56 21.18
CA GLN A 164 -22.77 -2.15 21.58
C GLN A 164 -22.83 -2.53 23.06
N VAL A 165 -22.35 -3.74 23.38
CA VAL A 165 -22.28 -4.28 24.74
C VAL A 165 -20.82 -4.52 25.08
N PHE A 166 -20.44 -4.20 26.32
CA PHE A 166 -19.09 -4.43 26.81
C PHE A 166 -18.79 -5.93 26.93
N GLU A 167 -17.65 -6.37 26.40
CA GLU A 167 -17.24 -7.77 26.39
C GLU A 167 -15.98 -8.03 27.24
N GLY A 168 -15.07 -7.05 27.33
CA GLY A 168 -13.85 -7.20 28.13
C GLY A 168 -12.87 -6.05 27.94
N GLU A 169 -11.70 -6.20 28.55
CA GLU A 169 -10.62 -5.21 28.54
C GLU A 169 -9.31 -5.88 28.13
N LEU A 170 -8.50 -5.18 27.31
CA LEU A 170 -7.22 -5.67 26.83
C LEU A 170 -6.11 -4.67 27.12
N ARG A 171 -4.99 -5.14 27.69
CA ARG A 171 -3.82 -4.29 27.97
C ARG A 171 -2.96 -4.09 26.72
N PHE A 172 -2.36 -2.91 26.60
CA PHE A 172 -1.39 -2.59 25.54
C PHE A 172 0.04 -3.00 25.91
N TYR A 173 0.79 -3.43 24.90
CA TYR A 173 2.21 -3.78 24.98
C TYR A 173 2.97 -3.09 23.83
N PRO A 174 4.19 -2.58 24.06
CA PRO A 174 4.99 -1.98 23.00
C PRO A 174 5.35 -3.00 21.92
N VAL A 175 5.43 -2.54 20.67
CA VAL A 175 5.89 -3.33 19.54
C VAL A 175 6.59 -2.44 18.51
N PHE A 176 7.75 -2.86 18.02
CA PHE A 176 8.40 -2.25 16.86
C PHE A 176 8.35 -3.23 15.70
N LEU A 177 7.52 -2.95 14.68
CA LEU A 177 7.27 -3.88 13.58
C LEU A 177 7.37 -3.16 12.24
N ASN A 178 8.08 -3.75 11.28
CA ASN A 178 8.29 -3.19 9.94
C ASN A 178 8.81 -1.74 9.95
N GLY A 179 9.72 -1.42 10.89
CA GLY A 179 10.32 -0.10 11.01
C GLY A 179 9.43 0.96 11.69
N LYS A 180 8.30 0.55 12.29
CA LYS A 180 7.35 1.47 12.93
C LYS A 180 7.19 1.16 14.41
N TYR A 181 7.20 2.21 15.23
CA TYR A 181 6.86 2.15 16.65
C TYR A 181 5.35 2.14 16.84
N GLY A 182 4.88 1.29 17.75
CA GLY A 182 3.48 1.19 18.07
C GLY A 182 3.24 0.38 19.33
N CYS A 183 1.96 0.13 19.58
CA CYS A 183 1.49 -0.73 20.64
C CYS A 183 0.48 -1.70 20.06
N MET A 184 0.39 -2.88 20.66
CA MET A 184 -0.69 -3.82 20.38
C MET A 184 -1.30 -4.31 21.67
N THR A 185 -2.59 -4.64 21.62
CA THR A 185 -3.26 -5.31 22.71
C THR A 185 -2.80 -6.76 22.82
N GLU A 186 -3.13 -7.37 23.94
CA GLU A 186 -3.19 -8.82 24.08
C GLU A 186 -3.95 -9.47 22.91
N PRO A 187 -3.56 -10.69 22.51
CA PRO A 187 -4.30 -11.46 21.52
C PRO A 187 -5.71 -11.76 22.05
N TYR A 188 -6.69 -11.54 21.19
CA TYR A 188 -8.10 -11.68 21.44
C TYR A 188 -8.76 -12.34 20.22
N LYS A 189 -9.35 -13.53 20.40
CA LYS A 189 -10.00 -14.30 19.31
C LYS A 189 -9.14 -14.40 18.02
N GLY A 190 -7.84 -14.62 18.15
CA GLY A 190 -6.90 -14.78 17.03
C GLY A 190 -6.44 -13.48 16.36
N TYR A 191 -6.61 -12.32 17.00
CA TYR A 191 -6.11 -11.03 16.53
C TYR A 191 -5.76 -10.08 17.69
N SER A 192 -5.06 -8.97 17.43
CA SER A 192 -4.87 -7.88 18.39
C SER A 192 -5.22 -6.55 17.75
N TYR A 193 -5.79 -5.63 18.54
CA TYR A 193 -5.84 -4.22 18.16
C TYR A 193 -4.45 -3.63 18.25
N ALA A 194 -4.08 -2.80 17.29
CA ALA A 194 -2.78 -2.14 17.28
C ALA A 194 -2.91 -0.68 16.90
N VAL A 195 -1.95 0.12 17.37
CA VAL A 195 -1.82 1.53 17.07
C VAL A 195 -0.36 1.83 16.77
N TYR A 196 -0.08 2.40 15.60
CA TYR A 196 1.25 2.81 15.19
C TYR A 196 1.36 4.32 15.07
N PHE A 197 2.57 4.84 15.25
CA PHE A 197 2.84 6.26 15.26
C PHE A 197 3.87 6.62 14.20
N SER A 198 3.63 7.69 13.45
CA SER A 198 4.63 8.28 12.55
C SER A 198 4.59 9.80 12.64
N VAL A 199 5.74 10.44 12.46
CA VAL A 199 5.79 11.89 12.28
C VAL A 199 5.91 12.16 10.79
N GLU A 200 5.06 13.03 10.27
CA GLU A 200 5.05 13.45 8.87
C GLU A 200 5.16 14.98 8.79
N THR A 201 5.69 15.48 7.67
CA THR A 201 5.61 16.90 7.31
C THR A 201 4.58 17.10 6.21
N ARG A 202 4.12 18.34 6.04
CA ARG A 202 3.25 18.72 4.92
C ARG A 202 3.94 19.76 4.06
N ALA A 203 3.89 19.56 2.75
CA ALA A 203 4.51 20.43 1.75
C ALA A 203 4.21 21.93 1.93
N ASN A 204 2.95 22.33 2.12
CA ASN A 204 2.58 23.74 2.27
C ASN A 204 3.00 24.35 3.63
N GLN A 205 3.53 23.53 4.55
CA GLN A 205 3.93 23.94 5.89
C GLN A 205 5.20 23.17 6.30
N PRO A 206 6.34 23.38 5.62
CA PRO A 206 7.55 22.57 5.83
C PRO A 206 8.12 22.69 7.25
N GLY A 207 7.81 23.79 7.95
CA GLY A 207 8.16 23.97 9.36
C GLY A 207 7.25 23.24 10.36
N ARG A 208 6.07 22.79 9.93
CA ARG A 208 5.13 22.07 10.80
C ARG A 208 5.30 20.57 10.70
N LYS A 209 5.15 19.91 11.85
CA LYS A 209 5.32 18.46 11.99
C LYS A 209 4.05 17.89 12.61
N PHE A 210 3.61 16.75 12.10
CA PHE A 210 2.36 16.13 12.51
C PHE A 210 2.60 14.70 12.97
N LEU A 211 2.13 14.36 14.16
CA LEU A 211 2.11 12.98 14.65
C LEU A 211 0.84 12.32 14.16
N TYR A 212 0.97 11.33 13.27
CA TYR A 212 -0.12 10.51 12.76
C TYR A 212 -0.28 9.24 13.59
N ILE A 213 -1.54 8.91 13.87
CA ILE A 213 -1.93 7.69 14.56
C ILE A 213 -2.58 6.75 13.56
N HIS A 214 -2.09 5.51 13.52
CA HIS A 214 -2.48 4.49 12.56
C HIS A 214 -3.06 3.26 13.26
N PRO A 215 -4.36 3.22 13.55
CA PRO A 215 -5.03 2.03 14.04
C PRO A 215 -4.96 0.88 13.03
N ARG A 216 -4.61 -0.31 13.51
CA ARG A 216 -4.45 -1.53 12.72
C ARG A 216 -4.93 -2.75 13.51
N ILE A 217 -5.01 -3.88 12.82
CA ILE A 217 -5.23 -5.19 13.46
C ILE A 217 -4.12 -6.13 13.04
N HIS A 218 -3.47 -6.76 14.03
CA HIS A 218 -2.61 -7.92 13.80
C HIS A 218 -3.45 -9.18 13.90
N ARG A 219 -3.20 -10.12 13.00
CA ARG A 219 -3.99 -11.33 12.87
C ARG A 219 -3.07 -12.51 13.04
N PHE A 220 -3.49 -13.53 13.75
CA PHE A 220 -2.62 -14.63 14.13
C PHE A 220 -3.13 -15.95 13.57
N VAL A 221 -2.18 -16.77 13.12
CA VAL A 221 -2.48 -18.17 12.77
C VAL A 221 -2.66 -18.93 14.08
N SER A 222 -3.86 -19.45 14.28
CA SER A 222 -4.25 -20.15 15.52
C SER A 222 -4.39 -21.67 15.34
N VAL A 223 -4.21 -22.13 14.10
CA VAL A 223 -4.34 -23.53 13.68
C VAL A 223 -3.00 -24.10 13.25
N SER A 224 -2.85 -25.41 13.37
CA SER A 224 -1.62 -26.14 12.99
C SER A 224 -1.13 -25.78 11.58
N VAL A 225 0.16 -25.45 11.47
CA VAL A 225 0.86 -25.09 10.24
C VAL A 225 1.65 -26.29 9.73
N LYS A 226 1.01 -27.12 8.91
CA LYS A 226 1.66 -28.34 8.38
C LYS A 226 2.26 -28.16 6.99
N ARG A 227 1.68 -27.26 6.17
CA ARG A 227 2.03 -27.03 4.75
C ARG A 227 1.66 -25.61 4.31
N GLY A 228 1.96 -25.28 3.06
CA GLY A 228 1.45 -24.07 2.41
C GLY A 228 2.18 -22.80 2.81
N LEU A 229 3.49 -22.90 3.08
CA LEU A 229 4.37 -21.75 3.24
C LEU A 229 5.07 -21.42 1.92
N SER A 230 5.26 -20.13 1.67
CA SER A 230 5.83 -19.58 0.44
C SER A 230 7.23 -19.02 0.70
N PRO A 231 8.23 -19.34 -0.15
CA PRO A 231 9.57 -18.76 -0.02
C PRO A 231 9.66 -17.32 -0.56
N LYS A 232 8.57 -16.75 -1.09
CA LYS A 232 8.58 -15.40 -1.71
C LYS A 232 8.74 -14.27 -0.68
N ARG A 233 8.39 -14.52 0.58
CA ARG A 233 8.45 -13.55 1.67
C ARG A 233 8.69 -14.29 2.98
N ASN A 234 9.26 -13.62 3.95
CA ASN A 234 9.46 -14.20 5.27
C ASN A 234 8.18 -14.07 6.12
N GLY A 235 8.01 -14.99 7.06
CA GLY A 235 7.03 -14.87 8.14
C GLY A 235 7.59 -14.14 9.35
N THR A 236 6.71 -13.82 10.29
CA THR A 236 7.08 -13.15 11.55
C THR A 236 6.38 -13.83 12.72
N VAL A 237 7.11 -14.07 13.79
CA VAL A 237 6.62 -14.52 15.09
C VAL A 237 6.82 -13.38 16.08
N LEU A 238 5.77 -12.97 16.78
CA LEU A 238 5.89 -12.00 17.87
C LEU A 238 6.04 -12.76 19.19
N ILE A 239 7.17 -12.58 19.87
CA ILE A 239 7.47 -13.29 21.12
C ILE A 239 7.46 -12.28 22.27
N ARG A 240 6.74 -12.58 23.35
CA ARG A 240 6.78 -11.83 24.60
C ARG A 240 7.41 -12.70 25.68
N LEU A 241 8.40 -12.13 26.38
CA LEU A 241 8.97 -12.76 27.57
C LEU A 241 8.04 -12.59 28.79
N PRO A 242 7.98 -13.59 29.69
CA PRO A 242 7.23 -13.51 30.93
C PRO A 242 7.74 -12.37 31.81
N HIS A 243 6.82 -11.77 32.57
CA HIS A 243 7.05 -10.52 33.28
C HIS A 243 8.11 -10.67 34.39
N ARG A 244 9.15 -9.83 34.37
CA ARG A 244 10.02 -9.62 35.54
C ARG A 244 9.81 -8.24 36.18
N GLN A 245 9.64 -7.16 35.40
CA GLN A 245 9.08 -5.84 35.79
C GLN A 245 8.60 -5.08 34.53
N GLY A 246 7.53 -4.28 34.60
CA GLY A 246 7.01 -3.46 33.48
C GLY A 246 6.36 -4.22 32.30
N LYS A 247 5.72 -3.52 31.35
CA LYS A 247 5.10 -4.20 30.19
C LYS A 247 6.18 -4.58 29.16
N THR A 248 6.60 -5.85 29.18
CA THR A 248 7.57 -6.40 28.23
C THR A 248 7.05 -6.28 26.79
N PRO A 249 7.87 -5.86 25.82
CA PRO A 249 7.44 -5.73 24.43
C PRO A 249 7.18 -7.09 23.78
N PHE A 250 6.43 -7.04 22.68
CA PHE A 250 6.44 -8.11 21.69
C PHE A 250 7.64 -7.91 20.74
N VAL A 251 8.58 -8.86 20.77
CA VAL A 251 9.76 -8.86 19.90
C VAL A 251 9.45 -9.62 18.61
N PRO A 252 9.55 -9.00 17.42
CA PRO A 252 9.36 -9.71 16.17
C PRO A 252 10.60 -10.52 15.77
N VAL A 253 10.39 -11.81 15.51
CA VAL A 253 11.41 -12.72 15.01
C VAL A 253 11.01 -13.22 13.63
N THR A 254 11.97 -13.28 12.71
CA THR A 254 11.72 -13.64 11.31
C THR A 254 11.85 -15.15 11.10
N ILE A 255 10.89 -15.75 10.41
CA ILE A 255 10.93 -17.16 9.98
C ILE A 255 10.90 -17.27 8.45
N THR A 256 11.52 -18.32 7.93
CA THR A 256 11.55 -18.65 6.50
C THR A 256 11.03 -20.06 6.27
N LYS A 257 10.52 -20.33 5.06
CA LYS A 257 10.17 -21.70 4.66
C LYS A 257 11.46 -22.54 4.67
N SER A 258 11.46 -23.68 5.37
CA SER A 258 12.63 -24.55 5.41
C SER A 258 12.81 -25.28 4.08
N SER A 259 14.06 -25.57 3.75
CA SER A 259 14.44 -26.44 2.64
C SER A 259 14.54 -27.91 3.03
N LYS A 260 14.53 -28.22 4.34
CA LYS A 260 14.67 -29.58 4.89
C LYS A 260 13.35 -30.35 4.76
N GLN A 261 13.45 -31.63 4.43
CA GLN A 261 12.27 -32.50 4.33
C GLN A 261 11.63 -32.71 5.70
N GLY A 262 10.30 -32.55 5.79
CA GLY A 262 9.55 -32.71 7.04
C GLY A 262 9.47 -31.45 7.93
N VAL A 263 10.33 -30.45 7.69
CA VAL A 263 10.34 -29.19 8.45
C VAL A 263 9.58 -28.12 7.69
N ALA A 264 8.57 -27.52 8.32
CA ALA A 264 7.75 -26.51 7.66
C ALA A 264 8.47 -25.15 7.51
N ALA A 265 9.07 -24.67 8.58
CA ALA A 265 9.78 -23.39 8.65
C ALA A 265 10.97 -23.47 9.61
N GLU A 266 11.88 -22.53 9.45
CA GLU A 266 13.05 -22.35 10.32
C GLU A 266 13.20 -20.87 10.67
N TRP A 267 13.89 -20.58 11.77
CA TRP A 267 14.27 -19.22 12.10
C TRP A 267 15.22 -18.72 11.00
N LYS A 268 15.00 -17.49 10.55
CA LYS A 268 15.93 -16.89 9.59
C LYS A 268 17.28 -16.60 10.25
N GLU A 269 17.23 -16.27 11.55
CA GLU A 269 18.38 -15.98 12.39
C GLU A 269 18.15 -16.64 13.75
N ASP A 270 18.91 -17.69 14.05
CA ASP A 270 18.71 -18.54 15.26
C ASP A 270 19.04 -17.81 16.57
N TRP A 271 19.89 -16.78 16.50
CA TRP A 271 20.38 -16.10 17.69
C TRP A 271 19.28 -15.34 18.46
N ILE A 272 18.25 -14.78 17.80
CA ILE A 272 17.20 -14.02 18.51
C ILE A 272 16.40 -14.99 19.39
N PRO A 273 15.87 -16.11 18.83
CA PRO A 273 15.31 -17.17 19.66
C PRO A 273 16.25 -17.64 20.76
N GLU A 274 17.53 -17.91 20.46
CA GLU A 274 18.52 -18.35 21.47
C GLU A 274 18.67 -17.33 22.61
N TYR A 275 18.79 -16.05 22.27
CA TYR A 275 18.87 -14.95 23.24
C TYR A 275 17.61 -14.86 24.08
N LEU A 276 16.43 -14.94 23.46
CA LEU A 276 15.16 -14.89 24.17
C LEU A 276 14.96 -16.12 25.06
N ASN A 277 15.39 -17.30 24.61
CA ASN A 277 15.30 -18.56 25.34
C ASN A 277 16.10 -18.55 26.65
N TYR A 278 17.15 -17.73 26.76
CA TYR A 278 17.86 -17.53 28.04
C TYR A 278 16.94 -16.98 29.16
N PHE A 279 15.89 -16.26 28.76
CA PHE A 279 14.94 -15.64 29.69
C PHE A 279 13.65 -16.44 29.86
N LEU A 280 13.44 -17.49 29.06
CA LEU A 280 12.27 -18.34 29.13
C LEU A 280 12.50 -19.51 30.10
N PRO A 281 11.45 -19.99 30.79
CA PRO A 281 11.57 -21.17 31.65
C PRO A 281 11.85 -22.44 30.84
N GLU A 282 11.34 -22.52 29.61
CA GLU A 282 11.61 -23.58 28.64
C GLU A 282 11.93 -22.96 27.27
N PRO A 283 12.82 -23.56 26.46
CA PRO A 283 13.11 -23.10 25.10
C PRO A 283 11.86 -23.10 24.20
N LEU A 284 11.67 -22.02 23.44
CA LEU A 284 10.62 -21.96 22.42
C LEU A 284 11.06 -22.73 21.16
N GLU A 285 10.54 -23.94 21.00
CA GLU A 285 10.71 -24.73 19.78
C GLU A 285 9.72 -24.32 18.69
N LEU A 286 10.24 -23.94 17.51
CA LEU A 286 9.41 -23.46 16.41
C LEU A 286 8.45 -24.55 15.90
N GLU A 287 8.88 -25.81 15.85
CA GLU A 287 8.02 -26.92 15.42
C GLU A 287 6.82 -27.11 16.36
N SER A 288 7.04 -26.99 17.68
CA SER A 288 5.96 -27.04 18.67
C SER A 288 4.98 -25.88 18.46
N LEU A 289 5.49 -24.66 18.28
CA LEU A 289 4.66 -23.48 17.99
C LEU A 289 3.83 -23.65 16.71
N LEU A 290 4.42 -24.18 15.63
CA LEU A 290 3.71 -24.41 14.38
C LEU A 290 2.67 -25.53 14.49
N SER A 291 2.92 -26.54 15.33
CA SER A 291 2.01 -27.67 15.53
C SER A 291 0.72 -27.25 16.26
N GLU A 292 0.85 -26.45 17.33
CA GLU A 292 -0.24 -25.99 18.18
C GLU A 292 -0.16 -24.48 18.51
N PRO A 293 -0.37 -23.58 17.53
CA PRO A 293 -0.15 -22.15 17.76
C PRO A 293 -1.03 -21.55 18.86
N SER A 294 -2.28 -22.03 19.00
CA SER A 294 -3.24 -21.52 19.99
C SER A 294 -2.77 -21.67 21.44
N ARG A 295 -1.95 -22.68 21.75
CA ARG A 295 -1.38 -22.91 23.09
C ARG A 295 -0.49 -21.74 23.54
N TYR A 296 0.15 -21.06 22.60
CA TYR A 296 1.11 -19.98 22.85
C TYR A 296 0.48 -18.58 22.78
N GLN A 297 -0.85 -18.47 22.59
CA GLN A 297 -1.52 -17.17 22.45
C GLN A 297 -2.05 -16.60 23.79
N ASN A 298 -1.68 -17.18 24.93
CA ASN A 298 -2.01 -16.59 26.22
C ASN A 298 -0.90 -15.61 26.64
N VAL A 299 -1.22 -14.32 26.78
CA VAL A 299 -0.26 -13.30 27.21
C VAL A 299 0.27 -13.53 28.64
N GLU A 300 -0.55 -14.15 29.49
CA GLU A 300 -0.19 -14.51 30.87
C GLU A 300 0.49 -15.88 30.96
N GLY A 301 0.65 -16.59 29.85
CA GLY A 301 1.42 -17.81 29.81
C GLY A 301 2.92 -17.54 30.03
N GLU A 302 3.63 -18.59 30.43
CA GLU A 302 5.09 -18.57 30.58
C GLU A 302 5.81 -18.18 29.27
N ILE A 303 5.22 -18.56 28.14
CA ILE A 303 5.68 -18.17 26.80
C ILE A 303 4.45 -17.70 26.03
N CYS A 304 4.50 -16.47 25.51
CA CYS A 304 3.53 -15.98 24.55
C CYS A 304 4.22 -15.76 23.20
N ALA A 305 3.78 -16.51 22.18
CA ALA A 305 4.34 -16.46 20.84
C ALA A 305 3.21 -16.46 19.80
N LEU A 306 3.20 -15.44 18.94
CA LEU A 306 2.10 -15.17 18.02
C LEU A 306 2.58 -15.25 16.56
N LEU A 307 2.06 -16.22 15.80
CA LEU A 307 2.33 -16.37 14.37
C LEU A 307 1.60 -15.29 13.56
N LEU A 308 2.29 -14.18 13.25
CA LEU A 308 1.69 -13.06 12.54
C LEU A 308 1.32 -13.44 11.10
N TYR A 309 0.03 -13.38 10.79
CA TYR A 309 -0.51 -13.77 9.50
C TYR A 309 -0.13 -12.78 8.40
N ASN A 310 0.63 -13.28 7.41
CA ASN A 310 0.97 -12.63 6.17
C ASN A 310 0.49 -13.48 4.98
N PRO A 311 -0.45 -12.98 4.14
CA PRO A 311 -1.05 -13.78 3.06
C PRO A 311 -0.08 -14.12 1.91
N VAL A 312 1.13 -13.55 1.90
CA VAL A 312 2.18 -13.91 0.93
C VAL A 312 3.02 -15.08 1.44
N PHE A 313 3.26 -15.14 2.76
CA PHE A 313 4.04 -16.21 3.40
C PHE A 313 3.16 -17.43 3.67
N TYR A 314 2.01 -17.22 4.31
CA TYR A 314 0.98 -18.24 4.49
C TYR A 314 0.09 -18.25 3.24
N SER A 315 -0.01 -19.41 2.59
CA SER A 315 -0.88 -19.59 1.42
C SER A 315 -2.33 -19.24 1.73
N SER A 316 -3.14 -19.03 0.68
CA SER A 316 -4.55 -18.67 0.82
C SER A 316 -5.38 -19.70 1.58
N TYR A 317 -4.86 -20.93 1.76
CA TYR A 317 -5.43 -21.94 2.66
C TYR A 317 -5.77 -21.41 4.05
N TYR A 318 -4.93 -20.53 4.59
CA TYR A 318 -5.11 -19.99 5.94
C TYR A 318 -6.07 -18.79 5.99
N ASN A 319 -6.50 -18.21 4.86
CA ASN A 319 -7.34 -17.00 4.84
C ASN A 319 -8.67 -17.17 5.58
N GLU A 320 -9.27 -18.36 5.52
CA GLU A 320 -10.55 -18.68 6.18
C GLU A 320 -10.37 -19.12 7.64
N LYS A 321 -9.13 -19.33 8.07
CA LYS A 321 -8.77 -19.84 9.41
C LYS A 321 -8.16 -18.78 10.32
N VAL A 322 -8.15 -17.54 9.87
CA VAL A 322 -7.65 -16.37 10.59
C VAL A 322 -8.69 -15.28 10.55
N ALA A 323 -8.62 -14.33 11.48
CA ALA A 323 -9.47 -13.15 11.40
C ALA A 323 -9.35 -12.46 10.03
N LYS A 324 -10.41 -11.82 9.52
CA LYS A 324 -10.30 -10.95 8.34
C LYS A 324 -9.71 -9.59 8.71
N GLY A 325 -9.24 -8.81 7.75
CA GLY A 325 -8.69 -7.48 8.01
C GLY A 325 -9.75 -6.43 8.40
N GLY A 326 -9.27 -5.27 8.86
CA GLY A 326 -10.10 -4.10 9.10
C GLY A 326 -10.64 -3.96 10.52
N MET A 327 -11.01 -2.73 10.89
CA MET A 327 -11.45 -2.31 12.23
C MET A 327 -12.63 -1.34 12.09
N GLY A 328 -13.62 -1.43 12.99
CA GLY A 328 -14.79 -0.56 13.02
C GLY A 328 -14.46 0.91 13.35
N LEU A 329 -15.37 1.84 13.03
CA LEU A 329 -15.15 3.27 13.30
C LEU A 329 -15.14 3.60 14.80
N SER A 330 -15.94 2.88 15.58
CA SER A 330 -16.01 3.04 17.04
C SER A 330 -14.71 2.60 17.73
N GLU A 331 -14.18 1.44 17.36
CA GLU A 331 -12.89 0.93 17.86
C GLU A 331 -11.73 1.87 17.49
N ARG A 332 -11.73 2.41 16.26
CA ARG A 332 -10.75 3.41 15.80
C ARG A 332 -10.81 4.69 16.63
N LYS A 333 -12.02 5.22 16.83
CA LYS A 333 -12.21 6.43 17.65
C LYS A 333 -11.78 6.17 19.09
N GLN A 334 -12.10 5.01 19.66
CA GLN A 334 -11.67 4.65 21.01
C GLN A 334 -10.14 4.65 21.16
N LEU A 335 -9.39 4.12 20.19
CA LEU A 335 -7.93 4.20 20.21
C LEU A 335 -7.42 5.64 20.15
N PHE A 336 -8.07 6.49 19.36
CA PHE A 336 -7.74 7.91 19.28
C PHE A 336 -8.06 8.64 20.59
N ASP A 337 -9.23 8.39 21.18
CA ASP A 337 -9.65 8.98 22.46
C ASP A 337 -8.71 8.56 23.60
N LEU A 338 -8.33 7.27 23.67
CA LEU A 338 -7.34 6.78 24.62
C LEU A 338 -5.99 7.48 24.46
N PHE A 339 -5.59 7.81 23.23
CA PHE A 339 -4.36 8.55 22.99
C PHE A 339 -4.47 9.98 23.51
N GLN A 340 -5.58 10.67 23.26
CA GLN A 340 -5.84 12.01 23.79
C GLN A 340 -5.86 12.03 25.32
N GLU A 341 -6.37 10.97 25.96
CA GLU A 341 -6.34 10.83 27.42
C GLU A 341 -4.91 10.70 27.96
N VAL A 342 -4.01 10.02 27.24
CA VAL A 342 -2.61 9.84 27.66
C VAL A 342 -1.77 11.09 27.40
N PHE A 343 -2.05 11.83 26.33
CA PHE A 343 -1.33 13.03 25.91
C PHE A 343 -2.28 14.24 25.79
N PRO A 344 -2.87 14.72 26.90
CA PRO A 344 -3.83 15.83 26.88
C PRO A 344 -3.21 17.15 26.40
N GLU A 345 -1.89 17.28 26.47
CA GLU A 345 -1.13 18.44 25.99
C GLU A 345 -0.99 18.49 24.46
N LEU A 346 -1.24 17.38 23.76
CA LEU A 346 -1.17 17.35 22.30
C LEU A 346 -2.50 17.81 21.70
N GLU A 347 -2.45 18.89 20.92
CA GLU A 347 -3.64 19.42 20.26
C GLU A 347 -3.95 18.63 18.97
N PRO A 348 -5.14 18.01 18.86
CA PRO A 348 -5.57 17.38 17.62
C PRO A 348 -5.84 18.44 16.55
N LEU A 349 -5.69 18.06 15.28
CA LEU A 349 -6.06 18.96 14.19
C LEU A 349 -7.54 19.29 14.21
N GLN A 350 -7.86 20.54 13.83
CA GLN A 350 -9.24 20.99 13.71
C GLN A 350 -10.02 20.11 12.71
N PRO A 351 -11.32 19.86 12.97
CA PRO A 351 -12.16 19.10 12.05
C PRO A 351 -12.21 19.77 10.68
N LEU A 352 -12.10 18.97 9.62
CA LEU A 352 -12.05 19.49 8.26
C LEU A 352 -13.43 20.00 7.81
N LYS A 353 -13.43 21.07 7.02
CA LYS A 353 -14.66 21.70 6.50
C LYS A 353 -15.13 20.96 5.25
N GLU A 354 -16.39 20.56 5.21
CA GLU A 354 -17.00 19.97 4.00
C GLU A 354 -17.03 21.00 2.87
N VAL A 355 -16.46 20.65 1.72
CA VAL A 355 -16.55 21.40 0.47
C VAL A 355 -17.86 21.02 -0.20
N LYS A 356 -18.71 22.03 -0.51
CA LYS A 356 -20.09 21.81 -0.99
C LYS A 356 -20.14 21.20 -2.40
N THR A 357 -19.99 19.89 -2.53
CA THR A 357 -20.17 19.21 -3.83
C THR A 357 -21.62 19.32 -4.30
N LYS A 358 -21.87 19.58 -5.59
CA LYS A 358 -23.22 19.39 -6.18
C LYS A 358 -23.64 17.95 -5.86
N ARG A 359 -24.90 17.75 -5.46
CA ARG A 359 -25.40 16.43 -5.06
C ARG A 359 -25.16 15.47 -6.23
N ILE A 360 -24.20 14.54 -6.07
CA ILE A 360 -23.83 13.60 -7.13
C ILE A 360 -25.09 12.82 -7.48
N VAL A 361 -25.64 13.08 -8.66
CA VAL A 361 -26.75 12.28 -9.16
C VAL A 361 -26.16 10.89 -9.41
N LYS A 362 -26.88 9.81 -9.09
CA LYS A 362 -26.46 8.44 -9.43
C LYS A 362 -26.55 8.20 -10.95
N LYS A 363 -26.04 9.10 -11.78
CA LYS A 363 -25.97 8.90 -13.22
C LYS A 363 -24.73 8.06 -13.50
N LYS A 364 -24.89 6.74 -13.46
CA LYS A 364 -23.96 5.83 -14.16
C LYS A 364 -24.18 5.88 -15.68
N PHE A 365 -25.25 6.54 -16.12
CA PHE A 365 -25.79 6.52 -17.46
C PHE A 365 -25.99 7.94 -18.03
N PRO A 366 -25.77 8.14 -19.34
CA PRO A 366 -25.14 7.19 -20.29
C PRO A 366 -23.69 6.87 -19.89
N MET A 367 -23.17 5.71 -20.28
CA MET A 367 -21.72 5.45 -20.14
C MET A 367 -20.92 6.45 -20.97
N THR A 368 -19.61 6.46 -20.81
CA THR A 368 -18.72 7.32 -21.61
C THR A 368 -17.73 6.43 -22.33
N VAL A 369 -17.67 6.56 -23.65
CA VAL A 369 -16.59 5.96 -24.47
C VAL A 369 -15.58 7.06 -24.74
N THR A 370 -14.36 6.87 -24.29
CA THR A 370 -13.22 7.70 -24.70
C THR A 370 -12.48 7.00 -25.81
N ASP A 371 -12.26 7.69 -26.91
CA ASP A 371 -11.40 7.25 -28.01
C ASP A 371 -11.76 5.88 -28.61
N SER A 372 -12.51 5.87 -29.71
CA SER A 372 -12.82 4.64 -30.44
C SER A 372 -12.72 4.92 -31.93
N GLU A 373 -11.57 4.66 -32.53
CA GLU A 373 -11.49 4.50 -33.99
C GLU A 373 -12.29 3.27 -34.44
N GLU A 374 -12.43 2.28 -33.57
CA GLU A 374 -13.21 1.08 -33.83
C GLU A 374 -14.64 1.20 -33.29
N SER A 375 -15.63 1.20 -34.18
CA SER A 375 -17.05 1.15 -33.78
C SER A 375 -17.49 -0.23 -33.29
N ARG A 376 -16.66 -1.27 -33.45
CA ARG A 376 -17.02 -2.67 -33.15
C ARG A 376 -15.90 -3.41 -32.43
N LEU A 377 -16.11 -3.65 -31.14
CA LEU A 377 -15.25 -4.41 -30.25
C LEU A 377 -15.57 -5.91 -30.31
N ARG A 378 -14.61 -6.74 -30.73
CA ARG A 378 -14.76 -8.21 -30.73
C ARG A 378 -14.04 -8.83 -29.53
N ILE A 379 -14.77 -9.65 -28.76
CA ILE A 379 -14.27 -10.32 -27.56
C ILE A 379 -14.41 -11.83 -27.72
N ASN A 380 -13.27 -12.54 -27.72
CA ASN A 380 -13.25 -14.00 -27.70
C ASN A 380 -13.39 -14.52 -26.26
N CYS A 381 -14.38 -15.39 -26.04
CA CYS A 381 -14.71 -15.94 -24.73
C CYS A 381 -14.23 -17.39 -24.67
N HIS A 382 -13.02 -17.59 -24.15
CA HIS A 382 -12.41 -18.90 -23.94
C HIS A 382 -12.90 -19.49 -22.61
N THR A 383 -14.16 -19.96 -22.62
CA THR A 383 -14.89 -20.45 -21.46
C THR A 383 -15.67 -21.70 -21.82
N THR A 384 -16.11 -22.44 -20.81
CA THR A 384 -17.11 -23.50 -20.99
C THR A 384 -18.45 -22.89 -21.40
N ASP A 385 -19.34 -23.72 -21.94
CA ASP A 385 -20.70 -23.34 -22.34
C ASP A 385 -21.49 -22.71 -21.18
N PRO A 386 -21.52 -23.29 -19.94
CA PRO A 386 -22.28 -22.71 -18.84
C PRO A 386 -21.81 -21.31 -18.45
N VAL A 387 -20.48 -21.10 -18.40
CA VAL A 387 -19.88 -19.80 -18.08
C VAL A 387 -20.19 -18.78 -19.18
N PHE A 388 -20.18 -19.20 -20.45
CA PHE A 388 -20.54 -18.32 -21.57
C PHE A 388 -22.01 -17.91 -21.54
N GLN A 389 -22.92 -18.86 -21.31
CA GLN A 389 -24.34 -18.56 -21.18
C GLN A 389 -24.62 -17.62 -20.01
N ASN A 390 -23.97 -17.83 -18.86
CA ASN A 390 -24.09 -16.91 -17.73
C ASN A 390 -23.60 -15.50 -18.08
N LEU A 391 -22.47 -15.37 -18.78
CA LEU A 391 -21.98 -14.07 -19.26
C LEU A 391 -23.02 -13.38 -20.15
N VAL A 392 -23.61 -14.11 -21.09
CA VAL A 392 -24.68 -13.60 -21.98
C VAL A 392 -25.89 -13.14 -21.17
N GLU A 393 -26.40 -13.97 -20.26
CA GLU A 393 -27.53 -13.63 -19.38
C GLU A 393 -27.26 -12.38 -18.54
N GLN A 394 -26.05 -12.26 -17.96
CA GLN A 394 -25.66 -11.10 -17.16
C GLN A 394 -25.60 -9.82 -18.02
N ILE A 395 -25.21 -9.91 -19.29
CA ILE A 395 -25.18 -8.76 -20.21
C ILE A 395 -26.58 -8.39 -20.69
N GLU A 396 -27.41 -9.39 -21.00
CA GLU A 396 -28.82 -9.17 -21.38
C GLU A 396 -29.63 -8.54 -20.24
N GLY A 397 -29.31 -8.88 -18.99
CA GLY A 397 -29.85 -8.21 -17.80
C GLY A 397 -29.41 -6.76 -17.63
N LEU A 398 -28.43 -6.26 -18.40
CA LEU A 398 -27.93 -4.88 -18.36
C LEU A 398 -28.60 -3.99 -19.40
N THR A 399 -29.92 -4.06 -19.51
CA THR A 399 -30.72 -3.31 -20.50
C THR A 399 -30.55 -1.79 -20.44
N ASP A 400 -30.15 -1.25 -19.29
CA ASP A 400 -29.84 0.18 -19.13
C ASP A 400 -28.55 0.57 -19.85
N TYR A 401 -27.64 -0.37 -20.06
CA TYR A 401 -26.28 -0.15 -20.59
C TYR A 401 -26.12 -0.65 -22.02
N PHE A 402 -26.86 -1.71 -22.39
CA PHE A 402 -26.73 -2.39 -23.67
C PHE A 402 -28.10 -2.56 -24.34
N SER A 403 -28.14 -2.42 -25.66
CA SER A 403 -29.26 -2.87 -26.49
C SER A 403 -28.79 -3.99 -27.43
N ARG A 404 -29.40 -5.18 -27.29
CA ARG A 404 -29.15 -6.31 -28.18
C ARG A 404 -29.52 -5.94 -29.61
N GLN A 405 -28.61 -6.18 -30.55
CA GLN A 405 -28.80 -5.97 -31.99
C GLN A 405 -28.97 -7.31 -32.71
N ASP A 406 -28.21 -8.32 -32.28
CA ASP A 406 -28.22 -9.68 -32.83
C ASP A 406 -27.81 -10.68 -31.73
N ASN A 407 -27.66 -11.97 -32.05
CA ASN A 407 -27.12 -12.97 -31.15
C ASN A 407 -25.70 -12.59 -30.70
N CYS A 408 -25.52 -12.37 -29.39
CA CYS A 408 -24.23 -11.99 -28.78
C CYS A 408 -23.62 -10.68 -29.32
N VAL A 409 -24.43 -9.81 -29.95
CA VAL A 409 -24.03 -8.49 -30.45
C VAL A 409 -24.85 -7.41 -29.76
N TYR A 410 -24.17 -6.49 -29.08
CA TYR A 410 -24.77 -5.50 -28.20
C TYR A 410 -24.29 -4.10 -28.54
N LYS A 411 -25.21 -3.17 -28.78
CA LYS A 411 -24.90 -1.74 -28.91
C LYS A 411 -24.79 -1.13 -27.53
N LEU A 412 -23.69 -0.42 -27.28
CA LEU A 412 -23.45 0.28 -26.03
C LEU A 412 -24.26 1.57 -25.99
N ARG A 413 -24.96 1.82 -24.88
CA ARG A 413 -25.63 3.10 -24.64
C ARG A 413 -24.68 4.05 -23.91
N ALA A 414 -23.96 4.85 -24.68
CA ALA A 414 -22.93 5.75 -24.17
C ALA A 414 -22.98 7.14 -24.82
N SER A 415 -22.42 8.14 -24.13
CA SER A 415 -21.94 9.39 -24.70
C SER A 415 -20.56 9.16 -25.32
N GLY A 416 -20.31 9.80 -26.46
CA GLY A 416 -19.09 9.62 -27.25
C GLY A 416 -19.35 8.83 -28.54
N PRO A 417 -18.30 8.25 -29.15
CA PRO A 417 -18.42 7.43 -30.35
C PRO A 417 -19.37 6.23 -30.16
N GLU A 418 -20.04 5.82 -31.24
CA GLU A 418 -20.85 4.61 -31.22
C GLU A 418 -19.95 3.37 -31.07
N MET A 419 -20.29 2.50 -30.13
CA MET A 419 -19.56 1.26 -29.87
C MET A 419 -20.53 0.06 -29.83
N VAL A 420 -20.17 -0.99 -30.55
CA VAL A 420 -20.85 -2.29 -30.59
C VAL A 420 -19.91 -3.34 -30.02
N VAL A 421 -20.40 -4.18 -29.11
CA VAL A 421 -19.65 -5.29 -28.52
C VAL A 421 -20.18 -6.60 -29.10
N GLU A 422 -19.28 -7.39 -29.69
CA GLU A 422 -19.56 -8.73 -30.23
C GLU A 422 -18.82 -9.78 -29.38
N LEU A 423 -19.56 -10.69 -28.76
CA LEU A 423 -19.00 -11.81 -28.02
C LEU A 423 -18.96 -13.05 -28.91
N ARG A 424 -17.80 -13.71 -28.95
CA ARG A 424 -17.61 -14.99 -29.65
C ARG A 424 -17.26 -16.06 -28.66
N HIS A 425 -18.05 -17.12 -28.60
CA HIS A 425 -17.74 -18.27 -27.76
C HIS A 425 -16.66 -19.11 -28.40
N CYS A 426 -15.62 -19.44 -27.62
CA CYS A 426 -14.49 -20.27 -28.04
C CYS A 426 -14.35 -21.47 -27.09
N PRO A 427 -15.31 -22.42 -27.11
CA PRO A 427 -15.26 -23.61 -26.26
C PRO A 427 -14.03 -24.45 -26.61
N ASP A 428 -13.44 -25.10 -25.60
CA ASP A 428 -12.34 -26.07 -25.77
C ASP A 428 -11.18 -25.54 -26.63
N SER A 429 -10.83 -24.27 -26.47
CA SER A 429 -9.80 -23.62 -27.28
C SER A 429 -8.39 -24.22 -27.13
N GLY A 430 -8.17 -25.06 -26.11
CA GLY A 430 -6.88 -25.62 -25.72
C GLY A 430 -5.93 -24.60 -25.09
N VAL A 431 -6.26 -23.29 -25.15
CA VAL A 431 -5.37 -22.20 -24.73
C VAL A 431 -4.99 -22.27 -23.26
N VAL A 432 -5.87 -22.83 -22.42
CA VAL A 432 -5.66 -22.98 -20.98
C VAL A 432 -5.35 -24.44 -20.62
N GLN A 433 -6.04 -25.40 -21.25
CA GLN A 433 -5.89 -26.83 -20.95
C GLN A 433 -4.51 -27.38 -21.31
N ASP A 434 -3.88 -26.82 -22.35
CA ASP A 434 -2.57 -27.28 -22.85
C ASP A 434 -1.38 -26.53 -22.24
N VAL A 435 -1.61 -25.70 -21.22
CA VAL A 435 -0.54 -24.96 -20.54
C VAL A 435 0.28 -25.92 -19.69
N ASP A 436 1.61 -25.89 -19.85
CA ASP A 436 2.50 -26.60 -18.92
C ASP A 436 2.39 -25.93 -17.55
N ILE A 437 1.71 -26.60 -16.62
CA ILE A 437 1.47 -26.13 -15.25
C ILE A 437 2.78 -25.82 -14.52
N ASN A 438 3.86 -26.54 -14.80
CA ASN A 438 5.14 -26.29 -14.14
C ASN A 438 5.93 -25.16 -14.81
N HIS A 439 5.80 -25.02 -16.13
CA HIS A 439 6.52 -24.04 -16.93
C HIS A 439 5.64 -23.36 -18.00
N PRO A 440 4.66 -22.52 -17.61
CA PRO A 440 3.70 -21.94 -18.55
C PRO A 440 4.33 -21.16 -19.71
N HIS A 441 5.51 -20.56 -19.49
CA HIS A 441 6.26 -19.82 -20.51
C HIS A 441 6.77 -20.70 -21.66
N ARG A 442 6.97 -22.01 -21.44
CA ARG A 442 7.42 -22.94 -22.51
C ARG A 442 6.32 -23.22 -23.54
N THR A 443 5.06 -23.05 -23.14
CA THR A 443 3.89 -23.29 -24.00
C THR A 443 3.42 -22.06 -24.79
N LEU A 444 4.10 -20.91 -24.67
CA LEU A 444 3.70 -19.65 -25.34
C LEU A 444 3.48 -19.80 -26.85
N ARG A 445 4.38 -20.50 -27.56
CA ARG A 445 4.23 -20.70 -29.01
C ARG A 445 2.94 -21.45 -29.35
N ARG A 446 2.60 -22.49 -28.59
CA ARG A 446 1.38 -23.27 -28.77
C ARG A 446 0.15 -22.41 -28.46
N MET A 447 0.17 -21.65 -27.36
CA MET A 447 -0.90 -20.72 -27.01
C MET A 447 -1.20 -19.76 -28.15
N LYS A 448 -0.17 -19.10 -28.71
CA LYS A 448 -0.34 -18.19 -29.86
C LYS A 448 -0.98 -18.87 -31.06
N THR A 449 -0.52 -20.08 -31.41
CA THR A 449 -1.10 -20.86 -32.52
C THR A 449 -2.57 -21.18 -32.28
N MET A 450 -2.97 -21.45 -31.03
CA MET A 450 -4.38 -21.71 -30.71
C MET A 450 -5.21 -20.43 -30.74
N ILE A 451 -4.69 -19.32 -30.22
CA ILE A 451 -5.36 -18.00 -30.23
C ILE A 451 -5.63 -17.54 -31.67
N THR A 452 -4.65 -17.67 -32.57
CA THR A 452 -4.80 -17.21 -33.96
C THR A 452 -5.81 -18.03 -34.77
N LYS A 453 -6.10 -19.28 -34.40
CA LYS A 453 -7.14 -20.11 -35.05
C LYS A 453 -8.54 -19.54 -34.90
N TRP A 454 -8.80 -18.77 -33.83
CA TRP A 454 -10.11 -18.16 -33.56
C TRP A 454 -10.30 -16.79 -34.23
N GLY A 455 -9.32 -16.36 -35.04
CA GLY A 455 -9.38 -15.13 -35.83
C GLY A 455 -9.04 -13.86 -35.04
N LYS A 456 -9.14 -12.71 -35.73
CA LYS A 456 -8.82 -11.39 -35.15
C LYS A 456 -9.93 -10.97 -34.17
N ALA A 457 -9.51 -10.67 -32.94
CA ALA A 457 -10.32 -10.05 -31.91
C ALA A 457 -9.49 -8.96 -31.21
N HIS A 458 -10.14 -8.11 -30.41
CA HIS A 458 -9.48 -7.03 -29.69
C HIS A 458 -9.24 -7.41 -28.22
N GLY A 459 -10.16 -8.18 -27.64
CA GLY A 459 -10.06 -8.65 -26.27
C GLY A 459 -10.42 -10.11 -26.10
N ALA A 460 -10.10 -10.66 -24.94
CA ALA A 460 -10.48 -12.01 -24.57
C ALA A 460 -10.89 -12.13 -23.09
N LEU A 461 -11.93 -12.92 -22.85
CA LEU A 461 -12.30 -13.41 -21.53
C LEU A 461 -11.84 -14.87 -21.42
N VAL A 462 -10.97 -15.14 -20.46
CA VAL A 462 -10.30 -16.45 -20.35
C VAL A 462 -10.64 -17.10 -19.02
N MET A 463 -11.30 -18.25 -19.07
CA MET A 463 -11.58 -19.06 -17.89
C MET A 463 -10.31 -19.76 -17.42
N ILE A 464 -10.02 -19.66 -16.13
CA ILE A 464 -8.88 -20.31 -15.48
C ILE A 464 -9.30 -20.89 -14.14
N GLU A 465 -8.57 -21.90 -13.68
CA GLU A 465 -8.78 -22.48 -12.36
C GLU A 465 -8.77 -21.42 -11.24
N PRO A 466 -9.57 -21.61 -10.17
CA PRO A 466 -9.68 -20.66 -9.08
C PRO A 466 -8.35 -20.46 -8.37
N LYS A 467 -8.21 -19.32 -7.69
CA LYS A 467 -6.97 -18.95 -6.99
C LYS A 467 -6.51 -20.01 -5.98
N LYS A 468 -7.44 -20.79 -5.41
CA LYS A 468 -7.14 -21.89 -4.48
C LYS A 468 -6.29 -22.99 -5.14
N THR A 469 -6.54 -23.31 -6.42
CA THR A 469 -5.78 -24.32 -7.19
C THR A 469 -4.30 -23.95 -7.29
N TRP A 470 -4.01 -22.66 -7.49
CA TRP A 470 -2.64 -22.15 -7.65
C TRP A 470 -1.96 -21.78 -6.32
N SER A 471 -2.63 -21.98 -5.19
CA SER A 471 -2.15 -21.50 -3.89
C SER A 471 -0.91 -22.25 -3.38
N GLU A 472 -0.77 -23.52 -3.75
CA GLU A 472 0.37 -24.36 -3.40
C GLU A 472 1.59 -24.12 -4.30
N ASN A 473 1.35 -23.81 -5.58
CA ASN A 473 2.39 -23.42 -6.53
C ASN A 473 2.01 -22.14 -7.30
N PRO A 474 2.19 -20.95 -6.71
CA PRO A 474 1.85 -19.69 -7.40
C PRO A 474 2.68 -19.38 -8.64
N LYS A 475 3.75 -20.15 -8.94
CA LYS A 475 4.51 -20.02 -10.19
C LYS A 475 3.82 -20.75 -11.36
N ALA A 476 2.89 -21.65 -11.04
CA ALA A 476 2.06 -22.35 -12.00
C ALA A 476 0.86 -21.52 -12.49
N ASP A 477 0.53 -20.40 -11.82
CA ASP A 477 -0.56 -19.52 -12.25
C ASP A 477 -0.29 -19.03 -13.69
N PRO A 478 -1.13 -19.43 -14.67
CA PRO A 478 -0.85 -19.22 -16.08
C PRO A 478 -1.10 -17.77 -16.53
N LYS A 479 -1.65 -16.90 -15.66
CA LYS A 479 -2.07 -15.53 -16.01
C LYS A 479 -0.98 -14.72 -16.72
N HIS A 480 0.27 -14.80 -16.26
CA HIS A 480 1.35 -14.04 -16.88
C HIS A 480 1.68 -14.55 -18.29
N ALA A 481 1.75 -15.87 -18.48
CA ALA A 481 1.98 -16.45 -19.80
C ALA A 481 0.82 -16.17 -20.76
N LEU A 482 -0.43 -16.31 -20.29
CA LEU A 482 -1.63 -16.01 -21.07
C LEU A 482 -1.66 -14.53 -21.49
N ARG A 483 -1.41 -13.59 -20.56
CA ARG A 483 -1.34 -12.15 -20.91
C ARG A 483 -0.35 -11.88 -22.03
N VAL A 484 0.85 -12.46 -21.95
CA VAL A 484 1.88 -12.28 -22.98
C VAL A 484 1.45 -12.91 -24.31
N ALA A 485 0.94 -14.14 -24.30
CA ALA A 485 0.50 -14.84 -25.51
C ALA A 485 -0.62 -14.09 -26.23
N PHE A 486 -1.65 -13.64 -25.51
CA PHE A 486 -2.75 -12.86 -26.10
C PHE A 486 -2.29 -11.48 -26.57
N ALA A 487 -1.47 -10.76 -25.79
CA ALA A 487 -0.96 -9.44 -26.18
C ALA A 487 -0.15 -9.51 -27.48
N GLU A 488 0.72 -10.52 -27.62
CA GLU A 488 1.47 -10.75 -28.87
C GLU A 488 0.59 -11.22 -30.04
N CYS A 489 -0.67 -11.58 -29.78
CA CYS A 489 -1.69 -11.83 -30.79
C CYS A 489 -2.67 -10.65 -30.98
N GLY A 490 -2.36 -9.47 -30.44
CA GLY A 490 -3.19 -8.27 -30.58
C GLY A 490 -4.41 -8.22 -29.67
N GLN A 491 -4.44 -9.00 -28.59
CA GLN A 491 -5.59 -9.11 -27.69
C GLN A 491 -5.24 -8.79 -26.24
N ILE A 492 -6.08 -8.00 -25.58
CA ILE A 492 -6.01 -7.82 -24.12
C ILE A 492 -6.99 -8.77 -23.40
N THR A 493 -6.62 -9.22 -22.20
CA THR A 493 -7.29 -10.29 -21.45
C THR A 493 -7.85 -9.83 -20.10
N GLN A 494 -9.01 -10.37 -19.74
CA GLN A 494 -9.48 -10.50 -18.36
C GLN A 494 -9.80 -11.97 -18.04
N PHE A 495 -9.72 -12.33 -16.77
CA PHE A 495 -9.80 -13.73 -16.33
C PHE A 495 -11.09 -14.00 -15.57
N LEU A 496 -11.67 -15.17 -15.84
CA LEU A 496 -12.84 -15.74 -15.17
C LEU A 496 -12.42 -16.98 -14.38
N HIS A 497 -13.19 -17.31 -13.34
CA HIS A 497 -13.05 -18.56 -12.60
C HIS A 497 -14.26 -19.45 -12.86
N ASP A 498 -14.18 -20.74 -12.55
CA ASP A 498 -15.28 -21.69 -12.75
C ASP A 498 -16.49 -21.38 -11.83
N ASP A 499 -17.66 -21.93 -12.18
CA ASP A 499 -18.99 -21.67 -11.60
C ASP A 499 -19.14 -22.05 -10.11
N ASN A 500 -18.17 -22.78 -9.56
CA ASN A 500 -18.12 -23.23 -8.16
C ASN A 500 -17.72 -22.13 -7.14
N GLU A 501 -17.50 -20.88 -7.54
CA GLU A 501 -17.16 -19.77 -6.62
C GLU A 501 -18.39 -18.97 -6.11
N GLU A 502 -18.39 -18.59 -4.83
CA GLU A 502 -19.37 -17.63 -4.29
C GLU A 502 -19.40 -16.31 -5.09
N ASN A 503 -20.62 -15.84 -5.41
CA ASN A 503 -20.86 -14.63 -6.21
C ASN A 503 -20.30 -14.71 -7.64
N PHE A 504 -20.29 -15.89 -8.25
CA PHE A 504 -19.84 -16.14 -9.62
C PHE A 504 -20.40 -15.12 -10.63
N GLU A 505 -21.72 -14.90 -10.67
CA GLU A 505 -22.38 -13.92 -11.55
C GLU A 505 -21.78 -12.51 -11.47
N HIS A 506 -21.56 -12.04 -10.24
CA HIS A 506 -20.98 -10.72 -9.99
C HIS A 506 -19.51 -10.65 -10.45
N ARG A 507 -18.75 -11.76 -10.35
CA ARG A 507 -17.36 -11.82 -10.83
C ARG A 507 -17.30 -11.83 -12.36
N VAL A 508 -18.18 -12.58 -13.02
CA VAL A 508 -18.29 -12.61 -14.50
C VAL A 508 -18.58 -11.21 -15.03
N LYS A 509 -19.60 -10.55 -14.48
CA LYS A 509 -19.94 -9.16 -14.82
C LYS A 509 -18.78 -8.19 -14.59
N ASN A 510 -18.08 -8.31 -13.46
CA ASN A 510 -16.94 -7.44 -13.16
C ASN A 510 -15.77 -7.64 -14.10
N ALA A 511 -15.45 -8.87 -14.49
CA ALA A 511 -14.39 -9.14 -15.47
C ALA A 511 -14.72 -8.53 -16.84
N PHE A 512 -15.99 -8.61 -17.26
CA PHE A 512 -16.46 -7.96 -18.48
C PHE A 512 -16.35 -6.43 -18.40
N PHE A 513 -16.80 -5.81 -17.31
CA PHE A 513 -16.67 -4.37 -17.11
C PHE A 513 -15.21 -3.89 -16.98
N ASP A 514 -14.35 -4.67 -16.33
CA ASP A 514 -12.92 -4.36 -16.26
C ASP A 514 -12.29 -4.37 -17.66
N LEU A 515 -12.69 -5.32 -18.53
CA LEU A 515 -12.25 -5.38 -19.92
C LEU A 515 -12.76 -4.19 -20.73
N LEU A 516 -14.05 -3.84 -20.62
CA LEU A 516 -14.59 -2.64 -21.29
C LEU A 516 -13.89 -1.36 -20.84
N SER A 517 -13.57 -1.23 -19.56
CA SER A 517 -12.76 -0.10 -19.09
C SER A 517 -11.34 -0.10 -19.63
N ASP A 518 -10.75 -1.26 -19.93
CA ASP A 518 -9.46 -1.32 -20.63
C ASP A 518 -9.56 -0.86 -22.10
N PHE A 519 -10.76 -0.90 -22.69
CA PHE A 519 -11.10 -0.30 -24.00
C PHE A 519 -11.64 1.13 -23.91
N GLY A 520 -11.42 1.83 -22.79
CA GLY A 520 -11.82 3.24 -22.68
C GLY A 520 -13.31 3.47 -22.37
N VAL A 521 -14.03 2.46 -21.87
CA VAL A 521 -15.43 2.62 -21.43
C VAL A 521 -15.51 2.91 -19.93
N TYR A 522 -16.19 3.99 -19.58
CA TYR A 522 -16.34 4.48 -18.20
C TYR A 522 -17.79 4.80 -17.87
N THR A 523 -18.06 5.06 -16.60
CA THR A 523 -19.36 5.65 -16.20
C THR A 523 -19.42 7.13 -16.60
N HIS A 524 -20.63 7.70 -16.63
CA HIS A 524 -20.86 9.12 -16.88
C HIS A 524 -20.04 10.08 -15.98
N HIS A 525 -19.61 9.61 -14.80
CA HIS A 525 -18.78 10.38 -13.88
C HIS A 525 -17.40 10.76 -14.47
N LEU A 526 -17.00 10.16 -15.60
CA LEU A 526 -15.80 10.59 -16.31
C LEU A 526 -15.97 11.98 -16.95
N ILE A 527 -17.18 12.34 -17.39
CA ILE A 527 -17.49 13.61 -18.09
C ILE A 527 -18.39 14.54 -17.27
N GLU A 528 -18.99 14.05 -16.18
CA GLU A 528 -19.84 14.85 -15.30
C GLU A 528 -19.02 15.96 -14.62
N GLY A 529 -19.36 17.22 -14.93
CA GLY A 529 -18.63 18.37 -14.38
C GLY A 529 -17.19 18.45 -14.87
N VAL A 530 -16.87 17.84 -16.01
CA VAL A 530 -15.56 18.00 -16.65
C VAL A 530 -15.48 19.35 -17.32
N ASP A 531 -14.49 20.13 -16.89
CA ASP A 531 -14.00 21.25 -17.66
C ASP A 531 -13.28 20.73 -18.92
N ARG A 532 -13.86 20.96 -20.09
CA ARG A 532 -13.29 20.57 -21.39
C ARG A 532 -12.20 21.53 -21.87
N GLU A 533 -12.05 22.68 -21.20
CA GLU A 533 -11.05 23.68 -21.51
C GLU A 533 -9.66 23.31 -20.96
N ARG A 534 -9.52 22.21 -20.20
CA ARG A 534 -8.23 21.74 -19.66
C ARG A 534 -7.82 20.36 -20.16
N VAL A 535 -6.52 20.15 -20.25
CA VAL A 535 -5.91 18.84 -20.47
C VAL A 535 -5.42 18.29 -19.13
N TRP A 536 -5.66 17.02 -18.88
CA TRP A 536 -5.17 16.32 -17.69
C TRP A 536 -4.01 15.42 -18.05
N LEU A 537 -2.93 15.47 -17.26
CA LEU A 537 -1.83 14.53 -17.30
C LEU A 537 -1.71 13.85 -15.94
N PHE A 538 -1.77 12.53 -15.92
CA PHE A 538 -1.60 11.72 -14.72
C PHE A 538 -0.25 11.01 -14.79
N VAL A 539 0.54 11.12 -13.73
CA VAL A 539 1.91 10.60 -13.67
C VAL A 539 2.06 9.65 -12.49
N THR A 540 2.53 8.43 -12.74
CA THR A 540 2.87 7.44 -11.72
C THR A 540 4.16 6.71 -12.12
N ALA A 541 4.63 5.82 -11.26
CA ALA A 541 5.78 4.99 -11.55
C ALA A 541 5.48 3.50 -11.40
N PHE A 542 6.33 2.70 -12.06
CA PHE A 542 6.38 1.25 -11.96
C PHE A 542 7.80 0.82 -11.60
N ARG A 543 7.94 0.04 -10.51
CA ARG A 543 9.23 -0.40 -9.96
C ARG A 543 9.13 -1.87 -9.53
N PRO A 544 9.11 -2.81 -10.48
CA PRO A 544 9.18 -4.23 -10.14
C PRO A 544 10.58 -4.53 -9.59
N HIS A 545 10.71 -5.57 -8.76
CA HIS A 545 12.00 -5.98 -8.21
C HIS A 545 13.01 -6.39 -9.31
N GLU A 546 12.49 -6.78 -10.48
CA GLU A 546 13.22 -7.23 -11.65
C GLU A 546 13.88 -6.09 -12.44
N LEU A 547 13.40 -4.86 -12.31
CA LEU A 547 13.98 -3.71 -12.99
C LEU A 547 14.87 -2.93 -12.02
N ASN A 548 16.16 -2.85 -12.34
CA ASN A 548 17.11 -1.99 -11.62
C ASN A 548 16.73 -0.50 -11.69
N GLU A 549 16.04 -0.10 -12.77
CA GLU A 549 15.58 1.26 -13.05
C GLU A 549 14.05 1.28 -13.15
N GLY A 550 13.40 2.08 -12.31
CA GLY A 550 11.94 2.28 -12.43
C GLY A 550 11.55 2.91 -13.76
N ARG A 551 10.29 2.73 -14.16
CA ARG A 551 9.68 3.39 -15.33
C ARG A 551 8.62 4.38 -14.89
N VAL A 552 8.55 5.53 -15.57
CA VAL A 552 7.42 6.47 -15.42
C VAL A 552 6.31 6.12 -16.40
N LEU A 553 5.07 6.17 -15.93
CA LEU A 553 3.87 5.92 -16.72
C LEU A 553 3.01 7.18 -16.75
N TYR A 554 2.47 7.48 -17.91
CA TYR A 554 1.67 8.65 -18.17
C TYR A 554 0.28 8.26 -18.69
N ALA A 555 -0.74 9.00 -18.23
CA ALA A 555 -2.06 8.98 -18.82
C ALA A 555 -2.50 10.41 -19.13
N ARG A 556 -2.84 10.69 -20.39
CA ARG A 556 -3.38 11.97 -20.85
C ARG A 556 -4.89 11.83 -21.04
N TYR A 557 -5.65 12.79 -20.54
CA TYR A 557 -7.08 12.90 -20.76
C TYR A 557 -7.45 14.32 -21.15
N ASP A 558 -8.02 14.49 -22.35
CA ASP A 558 -8.33 15.82 -22.92
C ASP A 558 -9.82 16.16 -22.93
N GLY A 559 -10.64 15.33 -22.27
CA GLY A 559 -12.10 15.44 -22.22
C GLY A 559 -12.81 14.42 -23.12
N ASP A 560 -12.16 13.99 -24.20
CA ASP A 560 -12.74 13.07 -25.19
C ASP A 560 -11.88 11.80 -25.37
N ARG A 561 -10.55 11.93 -25.25
CA ARG A 561 -9.61 10.82 -25.45
C ARG A 561 -8.82 10.52 -24.18
N TYR A 562 -8.63 9.24 -23.93
CA TYR A 562 -7.78 8.72 -22.86
C TYR A 562 -6.62 7.95 -23.48
N LEU A 563 -5.43 8.53 -23.38
CA LEU A 563 -4.22 8.00 -24.01
C LEU A 563 -3.15 7.73 -22.95
N ILE A 564 -2.31 6.76 -23.20
CA ILE A 564 -1.22 6.37 -22.31
C ILE A 564 0.11 6.32 -23.04
N ARG A 565 1.17 6.43 -22.25
CA ARG A 565 2.57 6.40 -22.67
C ARG A 565 3.44 5.92 -21.51
N MET A 566 4.63 5.40 -21.79
CA MET A 566 5.65 5.06 -20.81
C MET A 566 7.01 5.67 -21.17
N GLU A 567 7.83 6.00 -20.17
CA GLU A 567 9.23 6.31 -20.41
C GLU A 567 9.95 5.18 -21.18
N GLY A 568 10.67 5.56 -22.23
CA GLY A 568 11.47 4.65 -23.05
C GLY A 568 10.72 4.02 -24.23
N ASP A 569 9.42 4.29 -24.37
CA ASP A 569 8.68 3.97 -25.59
C ASP A 569 9.06 4.88 -26.77
N ASP A 570 8.35 4.76 -27.90
CA ASP A 570 8.61 5.57 -29.09
C ASP A 570 8.12 7.02 -29.01
N GLY A 571 7.52 7.43 -27.90
CA GLY A 571 7.02 8.78 -27.71
C GLY A 571 5.53 8.98 -28.01
N SER A 572 4.87 8.02 -28.66
CA SER A 572 3.50 8.20 -29.16
C SER A 572 2.45 7.92 -28.09
N TRP A 573 1.43 8.78 -28.02
CA TRP A 573 0.25 8.59 -27.18
C TRP A 573 -0.70 7.58 -27.83
N ARG A 574 -1.10 6.54 -27.08
CA ARG A 574 -1.93 5.43 -27.59
C ARG A 574 -3.08 5.09 -26.67
N ALA A 575 -4.13 4.46 -27.21
CA ALA A 575 -5.08 3.77 -26.36
C ALA A 575 -4.40 2.61 -25.61
N LEU A 576 -4.98 2.18 -24.48
CA LEU A 576 -4.40 1.09 -23.67
C LEU A 576 -4.18 -0.22 -24.45
N PRO A 577 -5.12 -0.70 -25.29
CA PRO A 577 -4.91 -1.92 -26.08
C PRO A 577 -3.69 -1.80 -27.00
N GLU A 578 -3.62 -0.73 -27.80
CA GLU A 578 -2.52 -0.45 -28.72
C GLU A 578 -1.19 -0.33 -28.00
N PHE A 579 -1.14 0.39 -26.87
CA PHE A 579 0.08 0.48 -26.06
C PHE A 579 0.57 -0.91 -25.61
N ILE A 580 -0.32 -1.84 -25.30
CA ILE A 580 0.05 -3.20 -24.89
C ILE A 580 0.48 -4.07 -26.07
N THR A 581 -0.22 -3.97 -27.20
CA THR A 581 -0.07 -4.90 -28.33
C THR A 581 0.96 -4.46 -29.35
N ASP A 582 1.21 -3.16 -29.47
CA ASP A 582 2.11 -2.61 -30.49
C ASP A 582 3.57 -2.72 -30.07
N ALA A 583 4.44 -2.92 -31.06
CA ALA A 583 5.88 -2.99 -30.84
C ALA A 583 6.46 -1.70 -30.24
N GLY A 584 5.95 -0.54 -30.67
CA GLY A 584 6.41 0.79 -30.27
C GLY A 584 5.97 1.26 -28.88
N GLY A 585 5.02 0.54 -28.26
CA GLY A 585 4.49 0.85 -26.93
C GLY A 585 5.25 0.13 -25.81
N LEU A 586 4.55 -0.78 -25.14
CA LEU A 586 5.01 -1.48 -23.94
C LEU A 586 6.32 -2.25 -24.18
N LYS A 587 6.42 -2.96 -25.32
CA LYS A 587 7.57 -3.82 -25.61
C LYS A 587 8.85 -3.01 -25.77
N GLN A 588 8.83 -1.96 -26.59
CA GLN A 588 9.96 -1.06 -26.76
C GLN A 588 10.39 -0.41 -25.43
N GLY A 589 9.44 0.09 -24.64
CA GLY A 589 9.77 0.71 -23.35
C GLY A 589 10.35 -0.27 -22.31
N LEU A 590 10.03 -1.57 -22.40
CA LEU A 590 10.68 -2.62 -21.60
C LEU A 590 12.09 -2.95 -22.09
N GLU A 591 12.30 -2.98 -23.40
CA GLU A 591 13.59 -3.31 -24.03
C GLU A 591 14.58 -2.12 -23.99
N ARG A 592 14.10 -0.92 -23.65
CA ARG A 592 14.94 0.28 -23.53
C ARG A 592 15.85 0.21 -22.30
N ASP A 593 17.15 0.17 -22.55
CA ASP A 593 18.21 0.23 -21.54
C ASP A 593 18.81 1.64 -21.39
N GLY A 594 19.56 1.86 -20.30
CA GLY A 594 20.32 3.09 -20.06
C GLY A 594 19.44 4.29 -19.67
N LEU A 595 18.30 4.06 -19.01
CA LEU A 595 17.42 5.13 -18.58
C LEU A 595 17.93 5.74 -17.27
N THR A 596 17.90 7.06 -17.16
CA THR A 596 18.36 7.75 -15.96
C THR A 596 17.54 7.31 -14.74
N ARG A 597 18.18 7.10 -13.58
CA ARG A 597 17.46 6.77 -12.33
C ARG A 597 16.60 7.93 -11.83
N GLU A 598 17.10 9.15 -11.99
CA GLU A 598 16.38 10.39 -11.72
C GLU A 598 15.49 10.74 -12.91
N LYS A 599 14.18 10.84 -12.66
CA LYS A 599 13.15 10.94 -13.71
C LYS A 599 12.68 12.36 -14.00
N GLN A 600 13.21 13.35 -13.28
CA GLN A 600 12.83 14.74 -13.43
C GLN A 600 13.00 15.27 -14.87
N PRO A 601 14.14 15.07 -15.56
CA PRO A 601 14.32 15.59 -16.92
C PRO A 601 13.32 15.03 -17.93
N GLU A 602 12.92 13.76 -17.77
CA GLU A 602 11.94 13.08 -18.63
C GLU A 602 10.52 13.59 -18.37
N ILE A 603 10.11 13.66 -17.10
CA ILE A 603 8.79 14.15 -16.70
C ILE A 603 8.59 15.59 -17.19
N GLU A 604 9.57 16.47 -16.95
CA GLU A 604 9.49 17.87 -17.37
C GLU A 604 9.50 18.00 -18.90
N ARG A 605 10.22 17.13 -19.62
CA ARG A 605 10.17 17.06 -21.10
C ARG A 605 8.77 16.71 -21.60
N THR A 606 8.13 15.70 -21.01
CA THR A 606 6.77 15.29 -21.37
C THR A 606 5.75 16.40 -21.09
N ILE A 607 5.86 17.09 -19.96
CA ILE A 607 4.98 18.23 -19.62
C ILE A 607 5.13 19.34 -20.67
N LEU A 608 6.38 19.71 -21.00
CA LEU A 608 6.65 20.76 -22.00
C LEU A 608 6.10 20.40 -23.38
N GLN A 609 6.29 19.14 -23.80
CA GLN A 609 5.76 18.66 -25.07
C GLN A 609 4.23 18.83 -25.16
N ILE A 610 3.50 18.46 -24.11
CA ILE A 610 2.03 18.61 -24.09
C ILE A 610 1.63 20.08 -24.13
N LEU A 611 2.32 20.95 -23.38
CA LEU A 611 2.05 22.39 -23.37
C LEU A 611 2.30 23.05 -24.73
N GLN A 612 3.23 22.51 -25.53
CA GLN A 612 3.48 22.96 -26.91
C GLN A 612 2.44 22.44 -27.91
N GLU A 613 1.81 21.29 -27.63
CA GLU A 613 0.79 20.67 -28.49
C GLU A 613 -0.63 21.23 -28.28
N THR A 614 -0.85 22.04 -27.23
CA THR A 614 -2.18 22.57 -26.91
C THR A 614 -2.09 24.02 -26.45
N GLU A 615 -3.15 24.81 -26.61
CA GLU A 615 -3.27 26.14 -26.00
C GLU A 615 -4.02 26.13 -24.66
N ARG A 616 -4.63 24.98 -24.32
CA ARG A 616 -5.40 24.79 -23.08
C ARG A 616 -4.49 24.74 -21.85
N PRO A 617 -4.98 25.11 -20.65
CA PRO A 617 -4.31 24.80 -19.40
C PRO A 617 -4.07 23.30 -19.23
N LEU A 618 -2.90 22.95 -18.69
CA LEU A 618 -2.50 21.58 -18.36
C LEU A 618 -2.55 21.37 -16.85
N THR A 619 -3.41 20.47 -16.39
CA THR A 619 -3.43 20.00 -15.00
C THR A 619 -2.67 18.68 -14.88
N VAL A 620 -1.53 18.71 -14.18
CA VAL A 620 -0.70 17.54 -13.92
C VAL A 620 -1.01 16.97 -12.53
N VAL A 621 -1.32 15.69 -12.47
CA VAL A 621 -1.62 14.93 -11.26
C VAL A 621 -0.51 13.94 -10.98
N PHE A 622 0.27 14.17 -9.92
CA PHE A 622 1.36 13.29 -9.51
C PHE A 622 0.94 12.31 -8.41
N ASP A 623 1.14 11.01 -8.66
CA ASP A 623 1.01 9.95 -7.65
C ASP A 623 2.25 9.87 -6.77
N ARG A 624 2.19 10.49 -5.57
CA ARG A 624 3.35 10.69 -4.69
C ARG A 624 4.06 9.38 -4.34
N ILE A 625 3.32 8.34 -3.96
CA ILE A 625 3.90 7.14 -3.33
C ILE A 625 4.86 6.41 -4.29
N PRO A 626 4.48 6.06 -5.53
CA PRO A 626 5.40 5.39 -6.45
C PRO A 626 6.51 6.31 -6.95
N LEU A 627 6.24 7.63 -7.06
CA LEU A 627 7.20 8.61 -7.59
C LEU A 627 8.27 9.03 -6.59
N THR A 628 8.02 8.91 -5.27
CA THR A 628 8.87 9.46 -4.20
C THR A 628 10.37 9.17 -4.36
N LYS A 629 10.77 7.96 -4.82
CA LYS A 629 12.20 7.63 -5.01
C LYS A 629 12.69 7.67 -6.47
N LEU A 630 11.93 8.27 -7.38
CA LEU A 630 12.29 8.47 -8.79
C LEU A 630 12.22 9.94 -9.20
N TYR A 631 11.32 10.71 -8.58
CA TYR A 631 11.07 12.11 -8.87
C TYR A 631 11.01 12.88 -7.55
N TYR A 632 12.15 13.40 -7.10
CA TYR A 632 12.26 14.06 -5.80
C TYR A 632 11.34 15.28 -5.59
N PRO A 633 10.97 16.07 -6.61
CA PRO A 633 10.01 17.17 -6.45
C PRO A 633 8.66 16.79 -5.82
N VAL A 634 8.21 15.53 -5.89
CA VAL A 634 6.96 15.12 -5.21
C VAL A 634 7.06 15.07 -3.68
N GLN A 635 8.28 15.07 -3.12
CA GLN A 635 8.49 14.96 -1.66
C GLN A 635 8.26 16.31 -0.98
N ASP A 636 7.74 16.30 0.25
CA ASP A 636 7.42 17.53 1.00
C ASP A 636 8.62 18.46 1.16
N LYS A 637 9.82 17.90 1.39
CA LYS A 637 11.05 18.69 1.59
C LYS A 637 11.49 19.50 0.36
N HIS A 638 10.94 19.19 -0.82
CA HIS A 638 11.23 19.88 -2.07
C HIS A 638 10.12 20.85 -2.49
N LEU A 639 9.07 21.01 -1.67
CA LEU A 639 7.93 21.90 -1.92
C LEU A 639 7.95 23.09 -0.95
N ILE A 640 9.10 23.76 -0.86
CA ILE A 640 9.30 24.89 0.06
C ILE A 640 8.34 26.02 -0.34
N ASN A 641 7.58 26.54 0.63
CA ASN A 641 6.57 27.59 0.45
C ASN A 641 5.39 27.23 -0.48
N GLY A 642 5.15 25.94 -0.75
CA GLY A 642 4.04 25.51 -1.61
C GLY A 642 4.28 25.71 -3.10
N ASP A 643 5.55 25.85 -3.52
CA ASP A 643 5.92 25.94 -4.93
C ASP A 643 6.54 24.65 -5.47
N TRP A 644 6.29 24.36 -6.74
CA TRP A 644 6.84 23.19 -7.43
C TRP A 644 8.12 23.55 -8.17
N ILE A 645 9.24 23.00 -7.72
CA ILE A 645 10.56 23.22 -8.33
C ILE A 645 10.61 22.53 -9.69
N LEU A 646 10.73 23.33 -10.75
CA LEU A 646 11.01 22.88 -12.10
C LEU A 646 12.45 23.22 -12.47
N THR A 647 13.12 22.32 -13.18
CA THR A 647 14.52 22.54 -13.61
C THR A 647 14.63 23.07 -15.03
N ARG A 648 13.59 22.92 -15.85
CA ARG A 648 13.50 23.43 -17.21
C ARG A 648 12.96 24.87 -17.25
N PRO A 649 13.76 25.86 -17.67
CA PRO A 649 13.31 27.25 -17.79
C PRO A 649 12.12 27.42 -18.74
N GLU A 650 11.97 26.54 -19.74
CA GLU A 650 10.86 26.59 -20.70
C GLU A 650 9.49 26.41 -20.04
N LEU A 651 9.44 25.67 -18.93
CA LEU A 651 8.21 25.48 -18.17
C LEU A 651 7.85 26.69 -17.31
N ASP A 652 8.84 27.51 -16.92
CA ASP A 652 8.58 28.74 -16.18
C ASP A 652 7.88 29.77 -17.07
N TYR A 653 8.23 29.86 -18.36
CA TYR A 653 7.48 30.69 -19.32
C TYR A 653 6.03 30.22 -19.51
N GLN A 654 5.76 28.93 -19.29
CA GLN A 654 4.42 28.34 -19.39
C GLN A 654 3.69 28.24 -18.04
N ARG A 655 4.24 28.83 -16.96
CA ARG A 655 3.73 28.66 -15.59
C ARG A 655 2.25 29.03 -15.45
N ASN A 656 1.80 30.06 -16.17
CA ASN A 656 0.41 30.53 -16.14
C ASN A 656 -0.59 29.50 -16.69
N ARG A 657 -0.14 28.51 -17.47
CA ARG A 657 -0.97 27.44 -18.04
C ARG A 657 -0.76 26.09 -17.35
N LEU A 658 0.19 25.99 -16.42
CA LEU A 658 0.49 24.76 -15.71
C LEU A 658 -0.18 24.77 -14.33
N ARG A 659 -0.90 23.69 -14.02
CA ARG A 659 -1.54 23.45 -12.72
C ARG A 659 -1.07 22.12 -12.17
N ILE A 660 -0.73 22.06 -10.89
CA ILE A 660 -0.15 20.85 -10.30
C ILE A 660 -0.97 20.39 -9.10
N LEU A 661 -1.43 19.15 -9.16
CA LEU A 661 -2.04 18.43 -8.05
C LEU A 661 -1.13 17.26 -7.67
N ARG A 662 -0.85 17.09 -6.39
CA ARG A 662 -0.20 15.89 -5.85
C ARG A 662 -1.22 15.08 -5.08
N ILE A 663 -1.33 13.79 -5.40
CA ILE A 663 -2.16 12.86 -4.62
C ILE A 663 -1.28 12.01 -3.69
N THR A 664 -1.70 11.87 -2.44
CA THR A 664 -1.08 10.97 -1.46
C THR A 664 -2.10 9.93 -1.03
N THR A 665 -1.65 8.68 -0.88
CA THR A 665 -2.49 7.54 -0.47
C THR A 665 -1.74 6.65 0.52
N GLY A 666 -2.44 5.72 1.18
CA GLY A 666 -1.82 4.75 2.07
C GLY A 666 -1.38 5.36 3.40
N ASP A 667 -0.30 4.83 3.97
CA ASP A 667 0.16 5.17 5.33
C ASP A 667 0.66 6.61 5.50
N GLN A 668 0.83 7.37 4.42
CA GLN A 668 1.17 8.80 4.48
C GLN A 668 -0.07 9.71 4.57
N VAL A 669 -1.28 9.14 4.54
CA VAL A 669 -2.53 9.83 4.82
C VAL A 669 -2.97 9.39 6.22
N PRO A 670 -3.29 10.33 7.14
CA PRO A 670 -3.72 9.96 8.47
C PRO A 670 -5.03 9.16 8.43
N ASP A 671 -5.18 8.22 9.37
CA ASP A 671 -6.48 7.59 9.62
C ASP A 671 -7.49 8.65 10.12
N TYR A 672 -8.77 8.29 10.20
CA TYR A 672 -9.82 9.25 10.50
C TYR A 672 -11.06 8.63 11.14
N TYR A 673 -11.93 9.50 11.66
CA TYR A 673 -13.36 9.23 11.81
C TYR A 673 -14.16 10.43 11.31
N ASN A 674 -15.44 10.23 11.06
CA ASN A 674 -16.32 11.30 10.64
C ASN A 674 -17.68 11.16 11.32
N ASP A 675 -18.24 12.30 11.70
CA ASP A 675 -19.51 12.40 12.39
C ASP A 675 -20.50 13.29 11.61
N GLU A 676 -21.76 13.19 12.01
CA GLU A 676 -22.83 14.03 11.52
C GLU A 676 -23.65 14.51 12.70
N TYR A 677 -24.41 15.60 12.51
CA TYR A 677 -25.35 16.06 13.53
C TYR A 677 -26.27 14.91 14.01
N GLY A 678 -26.23 14.61 15.30
CA GLY A 678 -26.99 13.52 15.92
C GLY A 678 -26.42 12.10 15.74
N LYS A 679 -25.26 11.93 15.10
CA LYS A 679 -24.60 10.62 14.91
C LYS A 679 -23.10 10.72 15.17
N ALA A 680 -22.62 9.96 16.15
CA ALA A 680 -21.19 9.89 16.49
C ALA A 680 -20.30 9.35 15.34
N TYR A 681 -20.90 8.68 14.36
CA TYR A 681 -20.17 8.03 13.26
C TYR A 681 -21.00 8.06 11.97
N SER A 682 -20.33 8.22 10.83
CA SER A 682 -20.95 8.13 9.50
C SER A 682 -20.03 7.46 8.47
N TYR A 683 -20.61 6.91 7.41
CA TYR A 683 -19.87 6.47 6.20
C TYR A 683 -20.13 7.38 4.99
N ARG A 684 -20.69 8.57 5.23
CA ARG A 684 -20.95 9.53 4.16
C ARG A 684 -19.63 9.93 3.50
N SER A 685 -19.62 9.90 2.17
CA SER A 685 -18.52 10.40 1.34
C SER A 685 -18.58 11.92 1.22
N GLY A 686 -17.46 12.54 0.90
CA GLY A 686 -17.41 13.97 0.62
C GLY A 686 -16.01 14.45 0.27
N LEU A 687 -15.92 15.73 -0.06
CA LEU A 687 -14.67 16.45 -0.19
C LEU A 687 -14.53 17.38 1.01
N PHE A 688 -13.35 17.41 1.60
CA PHE A 688 -13.06 18.20 2.80
C PHE A 688 -11.82 19.04 2.58
N LEU A 689 -11.79 20.23 3.19
CA LEU A 689 -10.68 21.16 3.12
C LEU A 689 -10.15 21.40 4.54
N SER A 690 -8.85 21.26 4.70
CA SER A 690 -8.14 21.65 5.91
C SER A 690 -7.74 23.13 5.88
N GLU A 691 -7.40 23.69 7.04
CA GLU A 691 -7.01 25.09 7.17
C GLU A 691 -5.71 25.44 6.43
N ASP A 692 -4.84 24.44 6.23
CA ASP A 692 -3.58 24.52 5.48
C ASP A 692 -3.75 24.35 3.96
N GLY A 693 -4.98 24.37 3.44
CA GLY A 693 -5.26 24.33 2.00
C GLY A 693 -5.15 22.94 1.37
N VAL A 694 -5.12 21.88 2.18
CA VAL A 694 -5.04 20.50 1.72
C VAL A 694 -6.45 19.90 1.62
N TYR A 695 -6.73 19.25 0.49
CA TYR A 695 -8.02 18.63 0.26
C TYR A 695 -7.98 17.15 0.62
N TYR A 696 -9.08 16.67 1.17
CA TYR A 696 -9.27 15.29 1.58
C TYR A 696 -10.52 14.74 0.91
N SER A 697 -10.30 13.75 0.04
CA SER A 697 -11.31 13.15 -0.80
C SER A 697 -11.74 11.83 -0.17
N LEU A 698 -12.91 11.81 0.49
CA LEU A 698 -13.43 10.66 1.22
C LEU A 698 -14.39 9.85 0.35
N GLY A 699 -14.06 8.57 0.13
CA GLY A 699 -14.86 7.66 -0.68
C GLY A 699 -16.14 7.15 0.01
N GLN A 700 -16.99 6.47 -0.77
CA GLN A 700 -18.16 5.77 -0.21
C GLN A 700 -17.76 4.36 0.23
N LYS A 701 -18.43 3.83 1.25
CA LYS A 701 -18.30 2.42 1.59
C LYS A 701 -18.96 1.55 0.50
N PRO A 702 -18.26 0.54 -0.04
CA PRO A 702 -18.84 -0.37 -1.03
C PRO A 702 -20.09 -1.05 -0.48
N LYS A 703 -21.13 -1.24 -1.30
CA LYS A 703 -22.40 -1.86 -0.86
C LYS A 703 -22.21 -3.23 -0.22
N THR A 704 -21.34 -4.06 -0.77
CA THR A 704 -20.99 -5.40 -0.26
C THR A 704 -20.40 -5.38 1.14
N TYR A 705 -19.91 -4.23 1.62
CA TYR A 705 -19.31 -4.06 2.94
C TYR A 705 -20.08 -3.04 3.81
N ARG A 706 -21.31 -2.67 3.43
CA ARG A 706 -22.17 -1.79 4.25
C ARG A 706 -22.78 -2.55 5.43
N GLY A 707 -21.93 -2.88 6.40
CA GLY A 707 -22.36 -3.25 7.75
C GLY A 707 -22.85 -2.04 8.56
N ALA A 708 -23.38 -2.31 9.77
CA ALA A 708 -23.74 -1.26 10.71
C ALA A 708 -22.52 -0.38 11.04
N VAL A 709 -22.73 0.92 11.25
CA VAL A 709 -21.65 1.85 11.57
C VAL A 709 -20.97 1.51 12.90
N LEU A 710 -21.75 0.95 13.83
CA LEU A 710 -21.30 0.48 15.15
C LEU A 710 -20.72 -0.94 15.14
N LEU A 711 -20.62 -1.58 13.97
CA LEU A 711 -20.06 -2.92 13.88
C LEU A 711 -18.57 -2.90 14.29
N THR A 712 -18.19 -3.85 15.13
CA THR A 712 -16.84 -3.99 15.69
C THR A 712 -16.22 -5.30 15.26
N LYS A 713 -14.89 -5.40 15.32
CA LYS A 713 -14.19 -6.64 15.01
C LYS A 713 -14.55 -7.77 15.98
N ALA A 714 -14.84 -7.43 17.24
CA ALA A 714 -15.25 -8.36 18.27
C ALA A 714 -16.58 -9.07 17.97
N THR A 715 -17.45 -8.43 17.18
CA THR A 715 -18.75 -8.97 16.77
C THR A 715 -18.58 -10.22 15.91
N ASP A 716 -17.68 -10.16 14.93
CA ASP A 716 -17.34 -11.29 14.07
C ASP A 716 -15.90 -11.12 13.54
N PRO A 717 -14.93 -11.86 14.10
CA PRO A 717 -13.55 -11.84 13.62
C PRO A 717 -13.41 -12.27 12.15
N SER A 718 -14.37 -13.02 11.60
CA SER A 718 -14.37 -13.46 10.20
C SER A 718 -14.96 -12.40 9.23
N GLU A 719 -15.54 -11.31 9.74
CA GLU A 719 -16.10 -10.23 8.93
C GLU A 719 -15.03 -9.20 8.53
N LEU A 720 -15.01 -8.77 7.26
CA LEU A 720 -14.07 -7.76 6.77
C LEU A 720 -14.61 -6.35 7.06
N LEU A 721 -13.89 -5.56 7.85
CA LEU A 721 -14.31 -4.21 8.25
C LEU A 721 -13.48 -3.13 7.54
N LEU A 722 -13.79 -2.90 6.26
CA LEU A 722 -13.10 -1.88 5.47
C LEU A 722 -13.52 -0.47 5.88
N GLN A 723 -12.52 0.40 6.07
CA GLN A 723 -12.74 1.84 6.14
C GLN A 723 -12.84 2.41 4.72
N PRO A 724 -13.70 3.41 4.46
CA PRO A 724 -13.72 4.08 3.17
C PRO A 724 -12.36 4.69 2.80
N ASN A 725 -12.08 4.76 1.50
CA ASN A 725 -10.79 5.26 1.01
C ASN A 725 -10.70 6.79 1.19
N LEU A 726 -9.72 7.24 1.97
CA LEU A 726 -9.32 8.64 2.07
C LEU A 726 -8.11 8.91 1.18
N VAL A 727 -8.15 10.01 0.43
CA VAL A 727 -7.06 10.45 -0.45
C VAL A 727 -6.77 11.91 -0.16
N GLU A 728 -5.51 12.22 0.13
CA GLU A 728 -5.03 13.59 0.26
C GLU A 728 -4.73 14.14 -1.14
N ILE A 729 -5.18 15.37 -1.41
CA ILE A 729 -4.97 16.10 -2.66
C ILE A 729 -4.39 17.46 -2.29
N LEU A 730 -3.15 17.69 -2.70
CA LEU A 730 -2.42 18.92 -2.48
C LEU A 730 -2.33 19.70 -3.80
N PRO A 731 -3.01 20.86 -3.92
CA PRO A 731 -2.75 21.80 -4.99
C PRO A 731 -1.43 22.56 -4.72
N VAL A 732 -0.61 22.71 -5.76
CA VAL A 732 0.69 23.38 -5.70
C VAL A 732 0.78 24.41 -6.83
N GLY A 733 1.47 25.53 -6.59
CA GLY A 733 1.70 26.58 -7.58
C GLY A 733 0.59 27.61 -7.67
N HIS A 734 0.56 28.35 -8.78
CA HIS A 734 -0.39 29.43 -9.02
C HIS A 734 -1.68 28.92 -9.64
N TRP A 735 -2.80 29.30 -9.04
CA TRP A 735 -4.15 28.95 -9.48
C TRP A 735 -5.04 30.18 -9.47
N ASP A 736 -5.98 30.24 -10.40
CA ASP A 736 -6.97 31.31 -10.41
C ASP A 736 -8.02 31.07 -9.30
N PRO A 737 -8.65 32.14 -8.77
CA PRO A 737 -9.67 32.01 -7.73
C PRO A 737 -10.77 31.00 -8.11
N GLY A 738 -10.98 29.98 -7.26
CA GLY A 738 -11.99 28.94 -7.46
C GLY A 738 -11.57 27.78 -8.38
N GLU A 739 -10.49 27.92 -9.15
CA GLU A 739 -10.03 26.91 -10.11
C GLU A 739 -9.56 25.61 -9.42
N VAL A 740 -8.85 25.74 -8.29
CA VAL A 740 -8.43 24.61 -7.45
C VAL A 740 -9.63 23.76 -7.05
N GLU A 741 -10.67 24.40 -6.55
CA GLU A 741 -11.82 23.70 -6.00
C GLU A 741 -12.53 22.91 -7.10
N GLU A 742 -12.67 23.49 -8.30
CA GLU A 742 -13.25 22.79 -9.46
C GLU A 742 -12.38 21.62 -9.91
N ALA A 743 -11.06 21.80 -10.00
CA ALA A 743 -10.13 20.74 -10.36
C ALA A 743 -10.18 19.57 -9.36
N VAL A 744 -10.22 19.87 -8.06
CA VAL A 744 -10.30 18.85 -7.01
C VAL A 744 -11.66 18.15 -6.99
N ARG A 745 -12.76 18.87 -7.24
CA ARG A 745 -14.10 18.29 -7.42
C ARG A 745 -14.13 17.32 -8.60
N GLN A 746 -13.59 17.72 -9.74
CA GLN A 746 -13.46 16.86 -10.91
C GLN A 746 -12.60 15.62 -10.59
N LEU A 747 -11.46 15.79 -9.91
CA LEU A 747 -10.60 14.68 -9.52
C LEU A 747 -11.31 13.70 -8.55
N HIS A 748 -12.14 14.20 -7.63
CA HIS A 748 -13.01 13.38 -6.79
C HIS A 748 -13.99 12.56 -7.63
N MET A 749 -14.63 13.16 -8.63
CA MET A 749 -15.55 12.48 -9.54
C MET A 749 -14.87 11.42 -10.41
N LEU A 750 -13.65 11.69 -10.89
CA LEU A 750 -12.86 10.72 -11.65
C LEU A 750 -12.56 9.44 -10.85
N ARG A 751 -12.53 9.48 -9.51
CA ARG A 751 -12.43 8.28 -8.65
C ARG A 751 -13.67 7.41 -8.67
N LYS A 752 -14.81 7.94 -9.14
CA LYS A 752 -16.06 7.19 -9.28
C LYS A 752 -16.32 6.76 -10.73
N ALA A 753 -15.43 7.10 -11.66
CA ALA A 753 -15.65 6.88 -13.08
C ALA A 753 -15.49 5.41 -13.53
N ASN A 754 -14.92 4.53 -12.70
CA ASN A 754 -14.70 3.13 -13.04
C ASN A 754 -16.01 2.31 -13.06
N LEU A 755 -16.24 1.50 -14.10
CA LEU A 755 -17.47 0.73 -14.30
C LEU A 755 -17.73 -0.30 -13.19
N THR A 756 -16.67 -1.00 -12.79
CA THR A 756 -16.70 -2.13 -11.86
C THR A 756 -17.11 -1.72 -10.44
N TYR A 757 -16.88 -0.46 -10.07
CA TYR A 757 -17.12 0.04 -8.72
C TYR A 757 -18.28 1.04 -8.71
N ASP A 758 -19.15 0.95 -7.72
CA ASP A 758 -20.23 1.93 -7.50
C ASP A 758 -19.85 3.05 -6.52
N HIS A 759 -18.59 3.04 -6.06
CA HIS A 759 -18.01 3.90 -5.05
C HIS A 759 -16.66 4.46 -5.54
N HIS A 760 -16.17 5.48 -4.84
CA HIS A 760 -14.86 6.08 -5.15
C HIS A 760 -13.72 5.07 -4.91
N THR A 761 -12.95 4.79 -5.95
CA THR A 761 -11.68 4.05 -5.87
C THR A 761 -10.60 4.91 -5.20
N ILE A 762 -9.47 4.31 -4.81
CA ILE A 762 -8.32 5.07 -4.29
C ILE A 762 -7.79 6.01 -5.39
N TYR A 763 -7.56 5.49 -6.58
CA TYR A 763 -7.08 6.27 -7.72
C TYR A 763 -8.22 6.79 -8.59
N PRO A 764 -8.09 7.98 -9.21
CA PRO A 764 -8.98 8.40 -10.30
C PRO A 764 -8.86 7.41 -11.48
N ALA A 765 -9.93 7.25 -12.27
CA ALA A 765 -9.97 6.26 -13.34
C ALA A 765 -8.75 6.29 -14.29
N PRO A 766 -8.24 7.45 -14.73
CA PRO A 766 -7.02 7.53 -15.52
C PRO A 766 -5.79 6.87 -14.88
N LEU A 767 -5.53 7.13 -13.59
CA LEU A 767 -4.44 6.47 -12.85
C LEU A 767 -4.74 5.00 -12.55
N HIS A 768 -6.01 4.67 -12.28
CA HIS A 768 -6.40 3.30 -12.04
C HIS A 768 -6.16 2.40 -13.26
N ARG A 769 -6.38 2.92 -14.47
CA ARG A 769 -6.12 2.21 -15.73
C ARG A 769 -4.64 1.99 -16.02
N LEU A 770 -3.74 2.85 -15.54
CA LEU A 770 -2.30 2.55 -15.59
C LEU A 770 -1.94 1.27 -14.81
N ASN A 771 -2.78 0.81 -13.86
CA ASN A 771 -2.56 -0.51 -13.24
C ASN A 771 -2.82 -1.68 -14.19
N ALA A 772 -3.66 -1.52 -15.23
CA ALA A 772 -3.81 -2.53 -16.27
C ALA A 772 -2.50 -2.66 -17.06
N ALA A 773 -1.89 -1.54 -17.49
CA ALA A 773 -0.56 -1.55 -18.11
C ALA A 773 0.49 -2.22 -17.20
N LYS A 774 0.51 -1.91 -15.90
CA LYS A 774 1.40 -2.57 -14.92
C LYS A 774 1.25 -4.09 -14.89
N LYS A 775 0.02 -4.63 -14.97
CA LYS A 775 -0.22 -6.09 -15.03
C LYS A 775 0.45 -6.76 -16.24
N TYR A 776 0.51 -6.06 -17.38
CA TYR A 776 1.20 -6.56 -18.59
C TYR A 776 2.71 -6.41 -18.45
N LEU A 777 3.20 -5.27 -17.96
CA LEU A 777 4.62 -5.06 -17.69
C LEU A 777 5.19 -6.16 -16.78
N GLU A 778 4.51 -6.48 -15.67
CA GLU A 778 4.86 -7.59 -14.79
C GLU A 778 4.85 -8.95 -15.50
N ALA A 779 3.88 -9.18 -16.39
CA ALA A 779 3.76 -10.43 -17.14
C ALA A 779 4.93 -10.63 -18.11
N PHE A 780 5.26 -9.61 -18.92
CA PHE A 780 6.39 -9.66 -19.85
C PHE A 780 7.72 -9.89 -19.11
N LEU A 781 7.97 -9.17 -18.01
CA LEU A 781 9.19 -9.35 -17.20
C LEU A 781 9.29 -10.76 -16.59
N THR A 782 8.17 -11.28 -16.07
CA THR A 782 8.13 -12.63 -15.48
C THR A 782 8.44 -13.70 -16.53
N VAL A 783 7.88 -13.57 -17.73
CA VAL A 783 8.14 -14.50 -18.85
C VAL A 783 9.59 -14.41 -19.32
N GLN A 784 10.12 -13.21 -19.57
CA GLN A 784 11.50 -13.01 -20.00
C GLN A 784 12.52 -13.62 -19.02
N ARG A 785 12.29 -13.45 -17.71
CA ARG A 785 13.12 -14.04 -16.66
C ARG A 785 13.08 -15.57 -16.69
N SER A 786 11.90 -16.15 -16.86
CA SER A 786 11.72 -17.60 -16.90
C SER A 786 12.46 -18.22 -18.09
N VAL A 787 12.41 -17.56 -19.26
CA VAL A 787 13.17 -17.96 -20.46
C VAL A 787 14.68 -17.85 -20.23
N LYS A 788 15.16 -16.77 -19.61
CA LYS A 788 16.60 -16.61 -19.29
C LYS A 788 17.11 -17.70 -18.34
N ASN A 789 16.36 -18.03 -17.30
CA ASN A 789 16.75 -19.07 -16.33
C ASN A 789 16.84 -20.47 -16.95
N ASP A 790 15.98 -20.80 -17.93
CA ASP A 790 16.03 -22.08 -18.64
C ASP A 790 17.30 -22.19 -19.51
N ARG A 791 17.77 -21.09 -20.11
CA ARG A 791 18.98 -21.06 -20.95
C ARG A 791 20.29 -21.19 -20.17
N VAL A 792 20.29 -20.87 -18.87
CA VAL A 792 21.49 -20.97 -18.00
C VAL A 792 21.61 -22.36 -17.35
N ARG A 793 20.55 -23.19 -17.43
CA ARG A 793 20.50 -24.55 -16.87
C ARG A 793 20.75 -25.66 -17.90
N ILE A 794 20.93 -25.28 -19.16
CA ILE A 794 21.40 -26.13 -20.27
C ILE A 794 22.85 -25.76 -20.51
#